data_AF-A0AAU1GJG3-F1
#
_entry.id   AF-A0AAU1GJG3-F1
#
_cell.length_a   1.000
_cell.length_b   1.000
_cell.length_c   1.000
_cell.angle_alpha   90.00
_cell.angle_beta   90.00
_cell.angle_gamma   90.00
#
_symmetry.space_group_name_H-M   'P 1'
#
loop_
_entity.id
_entity.type
_entity.pdbx_description
1 polymer ?
#
loop_
_entity_poly.entity_id
_entity_poly.type
_entity_poly.pdbx_seq_one_letter_code
_entity_poly.pdbx_strand_id
1 'polypeptide(L)'
;MPTRRHFLAGSAAALGLASLPAAPEAQAATTAGTATPNLVVILADDLGYGDLGAYGQKLITTPRIDQLAAEGLRFTDAYSTAAVCAPSRCSLLTGLHTGHSTVRANPSGAQGALKAGDTTFAEVLRARGYRTAVIGKWGFGPEEGDQPSHPNSRGFEEFYGYIDHGHAHEYYPQYLWHNGAKETIAANAGGAKGAYAPQLIEQRALDFIGDHAAEPFLLFLTPTVPHAPSDIPDVGAYASRTWTQQNKGHAAQITYFDTLVGKVTDRLRALGIADNTVLLVTSDNGPHEEGGVNPDLFDANGPLRGYKRNLYEGGIRVPLIAWSPGRIGAGTSDRPTSLTDVLPTLAELGGAPAPTDIDGLSAAPLLAGSPDAARHNHLYWYRDERGVTSRANTEDDGRATWLAEAVRKGHWKAVRFAPVRDHALPDAQWQVELYDLASDLGEQRNVADVNPSVVTGLVALMRSSWVDTYLRKPFGVRAEIQGPAVPGEAFTVTATLGNGSGKPWTRALLTLHAPAGWQVQATTATGKDQLTAGATLTTTWRVTPPAKATAGTQWPLTVDGTAESPTGPLRYSATERVSTVPAAPVADSYLSDLEWVSATNGWGPVERDRSNGRQAAGDGTPISFGGVTYAKGLGVHAPSEIVYHLGGAADRFTALVGIDDFSTNQAATGATKASVRGDGKVLFTSGKLTGAGGPVQVDLDVRGVKLLHLVVEDANASTAFDHTSWALARVTVL
;
A
#
# COMPACT_ATOMS: atom_id res chain seq x y z
N MET A 1 -75.74 31.58 2.78
CA MET A 1 -76.56 31.75 1.56
C MET A 1 -75.62 31.74 0.36
N PRO A 2 -75.96 31.16 -0.81
CA PRO A 2 -76.57 29.84 -1.01
C PRO A 2 -75.87 29.01 -2.13
N THR A 3 -75.77 27.69 -1.92
CA THR A 3 -76.08 26.54 -2.82
C THR A 3 -75.92 26.63 -4.36
N ARG A 4 -75.40 25.56 -5.01
CA ARG A 4 -76.19 24.54 -5.78
C ARG A 4 -75.34 23.55 -6.61
N ARG A 5 -75.79 22.29 -6.60
CA ARG A 5 -75.42 21.11 -7.42
C ARG A 5 -75.92 21.25 -8.87
N HIS A 6 -75.35 20.45 -9.79
CA HIS A 6 -75.96 19.58 -10.85
C HIS A 6 -74.76 18.97 -11.63
N PHE A 7 -74.39 17.69 -11.58
CA PHE A 7 -75.03 16.44 -12.03
C PHE A 7 -75.75 16.51 -13.39
N LEU A 8 -75.10 15.97 -14.42
CA LEU A 8 -75.74 15.42 -15.62
C LEU A 8 -75.03 14.11 -15.99
N ALA A 9 -75.81 13.04 -15.95
CA ALA A 9 -75.47 11.73 -16.48
C ALA A 9 -75.78 11.70 -17.99
N GLY A 10 -74.92 11.03 -18.75
CA GLY A 10 -75.12 10.72 -20.17
C GLY A 10 -74.60 9.32 -20.46
N SER A 11 -75.48 8.47 -20.96
CA SER A 11 -75.42 7.02 -20.98
C SER A 11 -74.53 6.42 -22.09
N ALA A 12 -73.84 5.35 -21.70
CA ALA A 12 -73.53 4.10 -22.42
C ALA A 12 -73.51 4.06 -23.97
N ALA A 13 -72.35 3.68 -24.49
CA ALA A 13 -72.25 2.76 -25.63
C ALA A 13 -71.21 1.68 -25.29
N ALA A 14 -71.67 0.44 -25.16
CA ALA A 14 -70.86 -0.74 -24.93
C ALA A 14 -70.40 -1.32 -26.27
N LEU A 15 -69.09 -1.55 -26.41
CA LEU A 15 -68.51 -2.55 -27.31
C LEU A 15 -67.32 -3.17 -26.55
N GLY A 16 -67.48 -4.44 -26.20
CA GLY A 16 -66.58 -5.15 -25.31
C GLY A 16 -65.29 -5.60 -25.96
N LEU A 17 -64.30 -5.90 -25.12
CA LEU A 17 -63.22 -6.83 -25.37
C LEU A 17 -62.68 -7.34 -24.02
N ALA A 18 -62.85 -8.65 -23.83
CA ALA A 18 -62.14 -9.58 -22.96
C ALA A 18 -61.64 -9.12 -21.57
N SER A 19 -62.28 -9.68 -20.54
CA SER A 19 -61.75 -9.82 -19.18
C SER A 19 -60.47 -10.66 -19.15
N LEU A 20 -59.34 -10.05 -18.78
CA LEU A 20 -58.18 -10.75 -18.25
C LEU A 20 -58.29 -10.79 -16.72
N PRO A 21 -57.99 -11.93 -16.06
CA PRO A 21 -58.00 -11.99 -14.61
C PRO A 21 -56.87 -11.11 -14.06
N ALA A 22 -57.20 -10.21 -13.13
CA ALA A 22 -56.22 -9.49 -12.35
C ALA A 22 -55.35 -10.51 -11.61
N ALA A 23 -54.07 -10.58 -11.98
CA ALA A 23 -53.07 -11.26 -11.17
C ALA A 23 -53.03 -10.58 -9.79
N PRO A 24 -52.93 -11.34 -8.69
CA PRO A 24 -52.79 -10.73 -7.38
C PRO A 24 -51.48 -9.92 -7.40
N GLU A 25 -51.57 -8.63 -7.06
CA GLU A 25 -50.39 -7.84 -6.72
C GLU A 25 -49.66 -8.61 -5.62
N ALA A 26 -48.56 -9.25 -6.02
CA ALA A 26 -47.59 -9.76 -5.09
C ALA A 26 -47.06 -8.53 -4.35
N GLN A 27 -47.61 -8.29 -3.16
CA GLN A 27 -47.03 -7.42 -2.16
C GLN A 27 -45.63 -7.98 -1.90
N ALA A 28 -44.64 -7.48 -2.65
CA ALA A 28 -43.25 -7.70 -2.35
C ALA A 28 -43.03 -7.06 -0.99
N ALA A 29 -43.13 -7.89 0.06
CA ALA A 29 -42.66 -7.53 1.37
C ALA A 29 -41.17 -7.24 1.21
N THR A 30 -40.84 -5.94 1.08
CA THR A 30 -39.49 -5.43 1.22
C THR A 30 -39.06 -5.73 2.65
N THR A 31 -38.48 -6.90 2.87
CA THR A 31 -37.51 -7.10 3.94
C THR A 31 -36.30 -6.25 3.61
N ALA A 32 -36.40 -4.94 3.84
CA ALA A 32 -35.25 -4.07 3.97
C ALA A 32 -34.54 -4.44 5.28
N GLY A 33 -33.87 -5.60 5.30
CA GLY A 33 -32.69 -5.74 6.14
C GLY A 33 -31.73 -4.66 5.67
N THR A 34 -31.24 -3.82 6.58
CA THR A 34 -30.33 -2.71 6.24
C THR A 34 -29.13 -3.28 5.49
N ALA A 35 -29.13 -3.18 4.17
CA ALA A 35 -28.06 -3.69 3.33
C ALA A 35 -26.75 -3.05 3.78
N THR A 36 -25.67 -3.83 3.81
CA THR A 36 -24.33 -3.29 4.04
C THR A 36 -24.04 -2.24 2.96
N PRO A 37 -23.58 -1.03 3.34
CA PRO A 37 -23.34 0.02 2.37
C PRO A 37 -22.08 -0.25 1.55
N ASN A 38 -22.04 0.30 0.34
CA ASN A 38 -20.76 0.52 -0.34
C ASN A 38 -20.00 1.62 0.41
N LEU A 39 -18.67 1.55 0.36
CA LEU A 39 -17.78 2.45 1.07
C LEU A 39 -16.82 3.08 0.06
N VAL A 40 -16.82 4.41 -0.04
CA VAL A 40 -15.92 5.17 -0.92
C VAL A 40 -15.13 6.15 -0.08
N VAL A 41 -13.81 6.09 -0.16
CA VAL A 41 -12.90 7.05 0.48
C VAL A 41 -12.07 7.70 -0.61
N ILE A 42 -12.23 9.01 -0.78
CA ILE A 42 -11.48 9.82 -1.74
C ILE A 42 -10.48 10.67 -0.95
N LEU A 43 -9.19 10.47 -1.22
CA LEU A 43 -8.08 11.13 -0.54
C LEU A 43 -7.27 11.95 -1.54
N ALA A 44 -7.38 13.27 -1.46
CA ALA A 44 -6.51 14.19 -2.19
C ALA A 44 -5.06 14.18 -1.64
N ASP A 45 -4.12 14.63 -2.45
CA ASP A 45 -2.69 14.72 -2.13
C ASP A 45 -2.30 16.21 -2.03
N ASP A 46 -2.03 16.69 -0.82
CA ASP A 46 -1.73 18.11 -0.51
C ASP A 46 -2.87 19.13 -0.71
N LEU A 47 -4.14 18.73 -0.56
CA LEU A 47 -5.27 19.66 -0.57
C LEU A 47 -5.38 20.40 0.77
N GLY A 48 -5.28 21.72 0.77
CA GLY A 48 -5.39 22.56 1.95
C GLY A 48 -6.81 22.71 2.49
N TYR A 49 -6.92 23.09 3.76
CA TYR A 49 -8.20 23.32 4.43
C TYR A 49 -9.06 24.36 3.70
N GLY A 50 -8.46 25.47 3.27
CA GLY A 50 -9.10 26.58 2.59
C GLY A 50 -9.18 26.44 1.06
N ASP A 51 -8.78 25.31 0.47
CA ASP A 51 -8.77 25.13 -0.99
C ASP A 51 -10.16 24.84 -1.60
N LEU A 52 -11.18 24.62 -0.76
CA LEU A 52 -12.53 24.30 -1.18
C LEU A 52 -13.51 25.44 -0.86
N GLY A 53 -14.49 25.67 -1.73
CA GLY A 53 -15.52 26.70 -1.54
C GLY A 53 -16.29 26.51 -0.23
N ALA A 54 -16.64 25.26 0.10
CA ALA A 54 -17.24 24.85 1.36
C ALA A 54 -16.41 25.20 2.61
N TYR A 55 -15.14 25.53 2.44
CA TYR A 55 -14.21 25.91 3.50
C TYR A 55 -13.67 27.35 3.36
N GLY A 56 -14.18 28.13 2.40
CA GLY A 56 -13.90 29.56 2.28
C GLY A 56 -13.12 30.00 1.04
N GLN A 57 -12.76 29.07 0.14
CA GLN A 57 -12.06 29.39 -1.11
C GLN A 57 -12.86 30.38 -1.98
N LYS A 58 -12.17 31.35 -2.59
CA LYS A 58 -12.79 32.41 -3.41
C LYS A 58 -12.26 32.50 -4.84
N LEU A 59 -11.08 31.97 -5.10
CA LEU A 59 -10.39 32.07 -6.40
C LEU A 59 -10.53 30.81 -7.25
N ILE A 60 -10.66 29.66 -6.60
CA ILE A 60 -10.85 28.34 -7.22
C ILE A 60 -12.31 27.93 -6.98
N THR A 61 -12.97 27.36 -7.99
CA THR A 61 -14.38 26.95 -7.88
C THR A 61 -14.49 25.43 -7.75
N THR A 62 -15.18 24.96 -6.70
CA THR A 62 -15.36 23.53 -6.40
C THR A 62 -16.84 23.17 -6.19
N PRO A 63 -17.72 23.41 -7.18
CA PRO A 63 -19.16 23.34 -6.99
C PRO A 63 -19.67 21.94 -6.64
N ARG A 64 -18.97 20.87 -7.05
CA ARG A 64 -19.43 19.48 -6.81
C ARG A 64 -19.17 19.08 -5.36
N ILE A 65 -18.00 19.42 -4.83
CA ILE A 65 -17.66 19.20 -3.42
C ILE A 65 -18.47 20.15 -2.52
N ASP A 66 -18.71 21.39 -2.96
CA ASP A 66 -19.57 22.33 -2.22
C ASP A 66 -21.00 21.79 -2.09
N GLN A 67 -21.53 21.18 -3.16
CA GLN A 67 -22.81 20.49 -3.12
C GLN A 67 -22.79 19.31 -2.14
N LEU A 68 -21.74 18.48 -2.13
CA LEU A 68 -21.61 17.37 -1.16
C LEU A 68 -21.58 17.88 0.28
N ALA A 69 -20.88 18.98 0.55
CA ALA A 69 -20.83 19.59 1.87
C ALA A 69 -22.19 20.14 2.32
N ALA A 70 -23.00 20.64 1.39
CA ALA A 70 -24.35 21.14 1.67
C ALA A 70 -25.37 20.01 1.89
N GLU A 71 -25.21 18.88 1.20
CA GLU A 71 -26.10 17.71 1.30
C GLU A 71 -25.70 16.74 2.43
N GLY A 72 -24.42 16.73 2.83
CA GLY A 72 -23.86 15.80 3.81
C GLY A 72 -23.35 16.48 5.08
N LEU A 73 -22.46 15.78 5.78
CA LEU A 73 -21.84 16.27 7.01
C LEU A 73 -20.44 16.84 6.71
N ARG A 74 -20.29 18.16 6.85
CA ARG A 74 -18.99 18.85 6.75
C ARG A 74 -18.31 18.91 8.11
N PHE A 75 -17.04 18.53 8.18
CA PHE A 75 -16.27 18.56 9.42
C PHE A 75 -15.39 19.81 9.45
N THR A 76 -15.45 20.60 10.53
CA THR A 76 -14.55 21.73 10.72
C THR A 76 -13.27 21.33 11.44
N ASP A 77 -13.30 20.28 12.27
CA ASP A 77 -12.19 19.85 13.13
C ASP A 77 -11.68 18.45 12.72
N ALA A 78 -11.41 18.25 11.43
CA ALA A 78 -10.83 17.01 10.92
C ALA A 78 -9.32 17.11 10.77
N TYR A 79 -8.61 16.03 11.14
CA TYR A 79 -7.15 16.01 11.20
C TYR A 79 -6.56 14.86 10.42
N SER A 80 -5.64 15.16 9.50
CA SER A 80 -4.68 14.17 9.04
C SER A 80 -3.82 13.73 10.21
N THR A 81 -3.27 12.51 10.14
CA THR A 81 -2.50 11.95 11.25
C THR A 81 -1.02 12.31 11.19
N ALA A 82 -0.61 12.99 10.11
CA ALA A 82 0.73 13.51 9.92
C ALA A 82 0.69 14.73 8.98
N ALA A 83 1.73 15.55 9.02
CA ALA A 83 1.88 16.71 8.13
C ALA A 83 2.47 16.36 6.75
N VAL A 84 2.53 15.07 6.41
CA VAL A 84 3.13 14.53 5.18
C VAL A 84 2.48 13.20 4.77
N CYS A 85 2.59 12.86 3.48
CA CYS A 85 1.82 11.79 2.84
C CYS A 85 1.99 10.39 3.43
N ALA A 86 3.20 9.80 3.45
CA ALA A 86 3.38 8.37 3.73
C ALA A 86 2.98 7.98 5.17
N PRO A 87 3.35 8.76 6.21
CA PRO A 87 2.87 8.51 7.57
C PRO A 87 1.36 8.72 7.70
N SER A 88 0.80 9.74 7.04
CA SER A 88 -0.64 10.01 7.07
C SER A 88 -1.44 8.85 6.48
N ARG A 89 -1.03 8.35 5.31
CA ARG A 89 -1.62 7.19 4.63
C ARG A 89 -1.49 5.92 5.47
N CYS A 90 -0.32 5.67 6.06
CA CYS A 90 -0.10 4.52 6.94
C CYS A 90 -1.11 4.50 8.09
N SER A 91 -1.25 5.63 8.76
CA SER A 91 -2.17 5.80 9.88
C SER A 91 -3.64 5.70 9.48
N LEU A 92 -4.06 6.32 8.37
CA LEU A 92 -5.42 6.22 7.84
C LEU A 92 -5.79 4.77 7.52
N LEU A 93 -4.87 4.03 6.91
CA LEU A 93 -5.07 2.62 6.55
C LEU A 93 -5.16 1.71 7.77
N THR A 94 -4.36 1.96 8.81
CA THR A 94 -4.14 1.04 9.94
C THR A 94 -4.86 1.43 11.23
N GLY A 95 -5.42 2.64 11.31
CA GLY A 95 -6.03 3.20 12.51
C GLY A 95 -5.05 3.58 13.62
N LEU A 96 -3.74 3.63 13.33
CA LEU A 96 -2.69 3.96 14.29
C LEU A 96 -2.17 5.38 14.08
N HIS A 97 -2.01 6.17 15.13
CA HIS A 97 -1.32 7.46 15.01
C HIS A 97 0.19 7.27 14.85
N THR A 98 0.93 8.31 14.49
CA THR A 98 2.37 8.23 14.17
C THR A 98 3.27 7.80 15.33
N GLY A 99 2.78 7.79 16.58
CA GLY A 99 3.51 7.24 17.72
C GLY A 99 3.53 5.71 17.77
N HIS A 100 2.65 5.05 17.00
CA HIS A 100 2.48 3.61 16.93
C HIS A 100 2.65 3.05 15.51
N SER A 101 2.35 3.85 14.47
CA SER A 101 2.39 3.39 13.07
C SER A 101 3.78 2.92 12.65
N THR A 102 3.81 2.00 11.67
CA THR A 102 5.05 1.41 11.14
C THR A 102 5.84 2.39 10.26
N VAL A 103 5.14 3.22 9.47
CA VAL A 103 5.75 4.25 8.62
C VAL A 103 5.53 5.62 9.26
N ARG A 104 6.62 6.30 9.64
CA ARG A 104 6.61 7.55 10.43
C ARG A 104 7.28 8.75 9.76
N ALA A 105 7.90 8.56 8.59
CA ALA A 105 8.46 9.64 7.78
C ALA A 105 8.25 9.37 6.28
N ASN A 106 8.29 10.43 5.48
CA ASN A 106 8.44 10.33 4.02
C ASN A 106 9.84 9.79 3.65
N PRO A 107 10.00 9.21 2.44
CA PRO A 107 11.29 8.67 2.01
C PRO A 107 12.37 9.75 1.92
N SER A 108 13.50 9.52 2.61
CA SER A 108 14.75 10.27 2.43
C SER A 108 15.89 9.36 1.95
N GLY A 109 15.52 8.29 1.25
CA GLY A 109 16.33 7.11 0.93
C GLY A 109 15.39 5.98 0.50
N ALA A 110 15.66 4.74 0.94
CA ALA A 110 14.71 3.64 0.76
C ALA A 110 13.34 3.99 1.36
N GLN A 111 12.27 3.70 0.63
CA GLN A 111 10.93 4.06 1.05
C GLN A 111 10.38 3.11 2.12
N GLY A 112 9.73 3.69 3.13
CA GLY A 112 9.03 2.94 4.16
C GLY A 112 7.93 2.06 3.56
N ALA A 113 7.73 0.89 4.17
CA ALA A 113 6.80 -0.13 3.70
C ALA A 113 5.91 -0.58 4.87
N LEU A 114 4.65 -0.92 4.57
CA LEU A 114 3.81 -1.66 5.50
C LEU A 114 4.38 -3.07 5.69
N LYS A 115 4.27 -3.58 6.91
CA LYS A 115 4.65 -4.94 7.27
C LYS A 115 3.45 -5.86 7.21
N ALA A 116 3.67 -7.17 7.17
CA ALA A 116 2.60 -8.17 7.31
C ALA A 116 1.76 -8.00 8.61
N GLY A 117 2.36 -7.36 9.62
CA GLY A 117 1.72 -6.95 10.86
C GLY A 117 0.62 -5.91 10.71
N ASP A 118 0.74 -5.02 9.71
CA ASP A 118 -0.06 -3.81 9.56
C ASP A 118 -1.41 -4.14 8.92
N THR A 119 -2.40 -4.44 9.76
CA THR A 119 -3.78 -4.67 9.32
C THR A 119 -4.40 -3.40 8.78
N THR A 120 -4.87 -3.44 7.52
CA THR A 120 -5.58 -2.33 6.88
C THR A 120 -7.10 -2.45 7.02
N PHE A 121 -7.83 -1.35 6.81
CA PHE A 121 -9.30 -1.41 6.71
C PHE A 121 -9.80 -2.32 5.58
N ALA A 122 -8.99 -2.56 4.54
CA ALA A 122 -9.37 -3.43 3.42
C ALA A 122 -9.33 -4.90 3.85
N GLU A 123 -8.30 -5.32 4.58
CA GLU A 123 -8.25 -6.67 5.20
C GLU A 123 -9.41 -6.88 6.17
N VAL A 124 -9.80 -5.85 6.92
CA VAL A 124 -10.96 -5.90 7.84
C VAL A 124 -12.27 -6.09 7.08
N LEU A 125 -12.51 -5.33 6.00
CA LEU A 125 -13.76 -5.39 5.23
C LEU A 125 -13.87 -6.64 4.36
N ARG A 126 -12.76 -7.17 3.83
CA ARG A 126 -12.77 -8.44 3.09
C ARG A 126 -13.31 -9.60 3.93
N ALA A 127 -13.18 -9.53 5.25
CA ALA A 127 -13.79 -10.49 6.18
C ALA A 127 -15.30 -10.67 5.97
N ARG A 128 -15.96 -9.64 5.43
CA ARG A 128 -17.40 -9.55 5.15
C ARG A 128 -17.73 -9.68 3.66
N GLY A 129 -16.78 -10.10 2.83
CA GLY A 129 -17.00 -10.29 1.40
C GLY A 129 -17.06 -8.99 0.60
N TYR A 130 -16.56 -7.88 1.14
CA TYR A 130 -16.40 -6.66 0.34
C TYR A 130 -15.41 -6.90 -0.80
N ARG A 131 -15.78 -6.43 -1.99
CA ARG A 131 -14.80 -6.16 -3.05
C ARG A 131 -13.96 -4.97 -2.66
N THR A 132 -12.65 -5.02 -2.84
CA THR A 132 -11.76 -3.95 -2.37
C THR A 132 -10.84 -3.46 -3.48
N ALA A 133 -10.81 -2.15 -3.69
CA ALA A 133 -9.88 -1.52 -4.62
C ALA A 133 -9.18 -0.31 -3.99
N VAL A 134 -7.91 -0.13 -4.35
CA VAL A 134 -7.21 1.14 -4.21
C VAL A 134 -6.75 1.61 -5.59
N ILE A 135 -7.16 2.83 -5.97
CA ILE A 135 -6.92 3.36 -7.31
C ILE A 135 -6.27 4.73 -7.17
N GLY A 136 -5.01 4.85 -7.61
CA GLY A 136 -4.19 6.04 -7.48
C GLY A 136 -2.86 5.79 -6.75
N LYS A 137 -2.42 6.77 -5.96
CA LYS A 137 -1.18 6.73 -5.18
C LYS A 137 -1.34 5.83 -3.95
N TRP A 138 -0.54 4.77 -3.89
CA TRP A 138 -0.37 3.96 -2.69
C TRP A 138 0.56 4.68 -1.70
N GLY A 139 1.77 5.01 -2.14
CA GLY A 139 2.72 5.82 -1.37
C GLY A 139 3.64 5.03 -0.44
N PHE A 140 3.91 3.76 -0.73
CA PHE A 140 4.83 2.88 0.02
C PHE A 140 5.80 2.16 -0.93
N GLY A 141 6.93 1.68 -0.42
CA GLY A 141 7.92 0.96 -1.23
C GLY A 141 7.97 -0.55 -0.93
N PRO A 142 8.84 -1.30 -1.64
CA PRO A 142 9.56 -0.89 -2.86
C PRO A 142 8.65 -0.90 -4.12
N GLU A 143 9.12 -0.30 -5.22
CA GLU A 143 8.46 -0.23 -6.54
C GLU A 143 8.52 -1.60 -7.27
N GLU A 144 7.92 -2.62 -6.66
CA GLU A 144 7.92 -4.02 -7.10
C GLU A 144 6.51 -4.61 -7.02
N GLY A 145 6.17 -5.49 -7.96
CA GLY A 145 4.81 -6.05 -8.11
C GLY A 145 4.46 -7.20 -7.17
N ASP A 146 5.44 -7.76 -6.45
CA ASP A 146 5.24 -8.86 -5.51
C ASP A 146 6.07 -8.61 -4.24
N GLN A 147 5.47 -7.86 -3.30
CA GLN A 147 6.12 -7.49 -2.05
C GLN A 147 5.11 -7.35 -0.89
N PRO A 148 5.53 -7.47 0.38
CA PRO A 148 4.60 -7.56 1.52
C PRO A 148 3.69 -6.34 1.74
N SER A 149 4.18 -5.15 1.39
CA SER A 149 3.46 -3.87 1.41
C SER A 149 2.67 -3.60 0.13
N HIS A 150 2.69 -4.49 -0.88
CA HIS A 150 1.92 -4.30 -2.11
C HIS A 150 0.43 -4.18 -1.77
N PRO A 151 -0.36 -3.31 -2.43
CA PRO A 151 -1.80 -3.20 -2.16
C PRO A 151 -2.53 -4.54 -2.14
N ASN A 152 -2.22 -5.43 -3.09
CA ASN A 152 -2.81 -6.78 -3.14
C ASN A 152 -2.44 -7.67 -1.96
N SER A 153 -1.28 -7.45 -1.35
CA SER A 153 -0.86 -8.12 -0.12
C SER A 153 -1.52 -7.53 1.12
N ARG A 154 -2.09 -6.32 1.03
CA ARG A 154 -2.66 -5.54 2.14
C ARG A 154 -4.18 -5.41 2.06
N GLY A 155 -4.84 -6.39 1.42
CA GLY A 155 -6.29 -6.55 1.43
C GLY A 155 -7.04 -5.84 0.31
N PHE A 156 -6.37 -5.26 -0.69
CA PHE A 156 -7.02 -4.72 -1.89
C PHE A 156 -7.00 -5.74 -3.03
N GLU A 157 -8.16 -6.18 -3.51
CA GLU A 157 -8.22 -7.15 -4.61
C GLU A 157 -7.83 -6.53 -5.95
N GLU A 158 -8.14 -5.25 -6.14
CA GLU A 158 -7.69 -4.47 -7.29
C GLU A 158 -6.81 -3.31 -6.86
N PHE A 159 -5.70 -3.15 -7.57
CA PHE A 159 -4.85 -1.98 -7.50
C PHE A 159 -4.61 -1.44 -8.90
N TYR A 160 -4.76 -0.13 -9.06
CA TYR A 160 -4.34 0.56 -10.27
C TYR A 160 -3.72 1.92 -9.93
N GLY A 161 -2.44 2.13 -10.22
CA GLY A 161 -1.79 3.42 -9.99
C GLY A 161 -0.30 3.34 -9.65
N TYR A 162 0.11 4.11 -8.65
CA TYR A 162 1.52 4.29 -8.26
C TYR A 162 1.81 3.56 -6.95
N ILE A 163 2.87 2.76 -6.90
CA ILE A 163 3.29 2.09 -5.65
C ILE A 163 4.04 3.11 -4.78
N ASP A 164 5.17 3.61 -5.27
CA ASP A 164 6.08 4.43 -4.50
C ASP A 164 5.78 5.95 -4.57
N HIS A 165 6.50 6.75 -3.78
CA HIS A 165 6.31 8.19 -3.68
C HIS A 165 6.98 8.95 -4.83
N GLY A 166 8.08 8.43 -5.38
CA GLY A 166 8.85 9.09 -6.42
C GLY A 166 8.12 9.06 -7.76
N HIS A 167 7.67 7.87 -8.18
CA HIS A 167 6.91 7.66 -9.40
C HIS A 167 5.58 8.42 -9.37
N ALA A 168 4.95 8.57 -8.20
CA ALA A 168 3.70 9.33 -8.03
C ALA A 168 3.82 10.82 -8.36
N HIS A 169 5.02 11.38 -8.55
CA HIS A 169 5.22 12.76 -9.03
C HIS A 169 5.09 12.90 -10.55
N GLU A 170 4.96 11.80 -11.30
CA GLU A 170 4.83 11.83 -12.75
C GLU A 170 3.36 11.84 -13.18
N TYR A 171 2.87 12.98 -13.69
CA TYR A 171 1.51 13.11 -14.23
C TYR A 171 1.32 12.48 -15.62
N TYR A 172 2.42 12.17 -16.30
CA TYR A 172 2.47 11.49 -17.60
C TYR A 172 3.49 10.33 -17.54
N PRO A 173 3.26 9.33 -16.69
CA PRO A 173 4.21 8.25 -16.50
C PRO A 173 4.21 7.32 -17.72
N GLN A 174 5.32 6.61 -17.93
CA GLN A 174 5.42 5.60 -18.99
C GLN A 174 4.67 4.31 -18.68
N TYR A 175 4.28 4.10 -17.44
CA TYR A 175 3.47 2.97 -17.00
C TYR A 175 2.70 3.31 -15.73
N LEU A 176 1.65 2.55 -15.46
CA LEU A 176 1.07 2.45 -14.13
C LEU A 176 1.07 0.98 -13.71
N TRP A 177 1.00 0.71 -12.41
CA TRP A 177 0.78 -0.64 -11.94
C TRP A 177 -0.69 -0.99 -12.07
N HIS A 178 -0.97 -2.21 -12.51
CA HIS A 178 -2.27 -2.84 -12.42
C HIS A 178 -2.05 -4.19 -11.73
N ASN A 179 -2.43 -4.24 -10.46
CA ASN A 179 -2.01 -5.27 -9.53
C ASN A 179 -0.46 -5.43 -9.58
N GLY A 180 0.05 -6.66 -9.62
CA GLY A 180 1.50 -6.92 -9.65
C GLY A 180 2.18 -6.69 -11.01
N ALA A 181 1.51 -6.12 -12.01
CA ALA A 181 2.05 -5.95 -13.36
C ALA A 181 2.11 -4.47 -13.78
N LYS A 182 3.15 -4.10 -14.53
CA LYS A 182 3.24 -2.78 -15.16
C LYS A 182 2.41 -2.75 -16.44
N GLU A 183 1.46 -1.83 -16.51
CA GLU A 183 0.70 -1.51 -17.70
C GLU A 183 1.36 -0.33 -18.42
N THR A 184 1.99 -0.60 -19.57
CA THR A 184 2.71 0.42 -20.35
C THR A 184 1.76 1.43 -20.98
N ILE A 185 2.06 2.72 -20.80
CA ILE A 185 1.34 3.83 -21.42
C ILE A 185 2.13 4.30 -22.64
N ALA A 186 1.89 3.65 -23.77
CA ALA A 186 2.61 3.92 -25.02
C ALA A 186 2.52 5.39 -25.47
N ALA A 187 1.41 6.07 -25.14
CA ALA A 187 1.20 7.48 -25.43
C ALA A 187 2.19 8.43 -24.72
N ASN A 188 2.86 7.96 -23.66
CA ASN A 188 3.85 8.72 -22.89
C ASN A 188 5.30 8.27 -23.17
N ALA A 189 5.51 7.38 -24.14
CA ALA A 189 6.83 6.90 -24.51
C ALA A 189 7.75 8.06 -24.94
N GLY A 190 9.04 7.99 -24.57
CA GLY A 190 10.03 8.99 -24.94
C GLY A 190 9.80 10.40 -24.35
N GLY A 191 9.01 10.51 -23.28
CA GLY A 191 8.69 11.79 -22.62
C GLY A 191 7.53 12.54 -23.27
N ALA A 192 6.77 11.89 -24.15
CA ALA A 192 5.51 12.41 -24.64
C ALA A 192 4.49 12.58 -23.49
N LYS A 193 3.56 13.51 -23.65
CA LYS A 193 2.47 13.78 -22.70
C LYS A 193 1.12 13.43 -23.31
N GLY A 194 1.00 12.21 -23.84
CA GLY A 194 -0.17 11.76 -24.60
C GLY A 194 -1.33 11.25 -23.74
N ALA A 195 -1.07 10.80 -22.51
CA ALA A 195 -2.09 10.32 -21.58
C ALA A 195 -1.84 10.82 -20.16
N TYR A 196 -2.84 11.52 -19.60
CA TYR A 196 -2.78 12.09 -18.26
C TYR A 196 -3.21 11.06 -17.21
N ALA A 197 -2.32 10.68 -16.31
CA ALA A 197 -2.57 9.59 -15.37
C ALA A 197 -3.79 9.79 -14.46
N PRO A 198 -4.10 11.00 -13.94
CA PRO A 198 -5.33 11.21 -13.18
C PRO A 198 -6.62 10.90 -13.95
N GLN A 199 -6.63 11.01 -15.29
CA GLN A 199 -7.78 10.59 -16.12
C GLN A 199 -7.88 9.07 -16.24
N LEU A 200 -6.74 8.37 -16.31
CA LEU A 200 -6.72 6.90 -16.29
C LEU A 200 -7.21 6.36 -14.93
N ILE A 201 -6.77 7.00 -13.84
CA ILE A 201 -7.23 6.72 -12.46
C ILE A 201 -8.74 6.99 -12.32
N GLU A 202 -9.22 8.13 -12.82
CA GLU A 202 -10.66 8.46 -12.85
C GLU A 202 -11.46 7.35 -13.55
N GLN A 203 -11.09 7.04 -14.80
CA GLN A 203 -11.81 6.05 -15.59
C GLN A 203 -11.86 4.70 -14.88
N ARG A 204 -10.72 4.24 -14.34
CA ARG A 204 -10.65 2.97 -13.63
C ARG A 204 -11.54 2.94 -12.38
N ALA A 205 -11.63 4.04 -11.64
CA ALA A 205 -12.51 4.14 -10.49
C ALA A 205 -13.99 4.06 -10.87
N LEU A 206 -14.39 4.70 -11.98
CA LEU A 206 -15.76 4.65 -12.48
C LEU A 206 -16.15 3.26 -13.02
N ASP A 207 -15.18 2.56 -13.62
CA ASP A 207 -15.33 1.18 -14.09
C ASP A 207 -15.51 0.23 -12.90
N PHE A 208 -14.65 0.30 -11.88
CA PHE A 208 -14.76 -0.50 -10.65
C PHE A 208 -16.14 -0.34 -9.97
N ILE A 209 -16.63 0.90 -9.84
CA ILE A 209 -17.98 1.17 -9.29
C ILE A 209 -19.07 0.50 -10.14
N GLY A 210 -18.91 0.52 -11.47
CA GLY A 210 -19.84 -0.12 -12.40
C GLY A 210 -19.85 -1.63 -12.29
N ASP A 211 -18.67 -2.24 -12.28
CA ASP A 211 -18.48 -3.69 -12.28
C ASP A 211 -18.96 -4.33 -10.98
N HIS A 212 -18.91 -3.60 -9.87
CA HIS A 212 -19.30 -4.09 -8.54
C HIS A 212 -20.62 -3.49 -8.01
N ALA A 213 -21.43 -2.85 -8.86
CA ALA A 213 -22.67 -2.20 -8.41
C ALA A 213 -23.69 -3.15 -7.73
N ALA A 214 -23.58 -4.46 -7.98
CA ALA A 214 -24.47 -5.50 -7.43
C ALA A 214 -23.97 -6.15 -6.13
N GLU A 215 -22.78 -5.79 -5.65
CA GLU A 215 -22.14 -6.37 -4.46
C GLU A 215 -21.50 -5.27 -3.59
N PRO A 216 -21.36 -5.47 -2.27
CA PRO A 216 -20.73 -4.45 -1.43
C PRO A 216 -19.27 -4.26 -1.81
N PHE A 217 -18.86 -3.01 -2.01
CA PHE A 217 -17.48 -2.67 -2.33
C PHE A 217 -16.89 -1.58 -1.43
N LEU A 218 -15.56 -1.60 -1.33
CA LEU A 218 -14.71 -0.55 -0.81
C LEU A 218 -13.87 -0.01 -1.97
N LEU A 219 -13.99 1.28 -2.25
CA LEU A 219 -13.10 2.01 -3.14
C LEU A 219 -12.29 3.02 -2.34
N PHE A 220 -10.97 2.86 -2.31
CA PHE A 220 -10.03 3.88 -1.83
C PHE A 220 -9.40 4.59 -3.03
N LEU A 221 -9.93 5.77 -3.38
CA LEU A 221 -9.51 6.56 -4.53
C LEU A 221 -8.51 7.63 -4.07
N THR A 222 -7.27 7.53 -4.54
CA THR A 222 -6.14 8.33 -4.07
C THR A 222 -5.43 9.07 -5.22
N PRO A 223 -6.12 9.95 -5.96
CA PRO A 223 -5.51 10.66 -7.07
C PRO A 223 -4.32 11.51 -6.59
N THR A 224 -3.35 11.76 -7.47
CA THR A 224 -2.14 12.55 -7.14
C THR A 224 -2.40 14.05 -7.07
N VAL A 225 -3.61 14.52 -7.44
CA VAL A 225 -3.94 15.95 -7.39
C VAL A 225 -4.33 16.41 -5.98
N PRO A 226 -4.00 17.67 -5.60
CA PRO A 226 -3.28 18.69 -6.38
C PRO A 226 -1.74 18.75 -6.19
N HIS A 227 -1.10 17.69 -5.68
CA HIS A 227 0.35 17.64 -5.41
C HIS A 227 1.22 18.11 -6.60
N ALA A 228 2.34 18.74 -6.29
CA ALA A 228 3.34 19.15 -7.28
C ALA A 228 3.92 17.96 -8.09
N PRO A 229 4.36 18.19 -9.35
CA PRO A 229 4.29 19.44 -10.10
C PRO A 229 2.87 19.75 -10.56
N SER A 230 2.57 21.03 -10.78
CA SER A 230 1.26 21.45 -11.31
C SER A 230 1.14 21.25 -12.83
N ASP A 231 1.37 20.02 -13.27
CA ASP A 231 1.42 19.60 -14.67
C ASP A 231 0.07 18.99 -15.08
N ILE A 232 -0.75 19.78 -15.79
CA ILE A 232 -2.10 19.41 -16.21
C ILE A 232 -2.30 19.78 -17.70
N PRO A 233 -3.06 18.99 -18.49
CA PRO A 233 -3.20 19.23 -19.93
C PRO A 233 -3.80 20.60 -20.28
N ASP A 234 -4.73 21.08 -19.46
CA ASP A 234 -5.44 22.33 -19.66
C ASP A 234 -5.66 23.04 -18.32
N VAL A 235 -5.37 24.35 -18.29
CA VAL A 235 -5.60 25.21 -17.13
C VAL A 235 -6.98 25.88 -17.15
N GLY A 236 -7.76 25.67 -18.21
CA GLY A 236 -9.17 26.02 -18.34
C GLY A 236 -9.46 27.48 -17.99
N ALA A 237 -10.40 27.69 -17.06
CA ALA A 237 -10.87 29.01 -16.62
C ALA A 237 -9.76 29.90 -16.02
N TYR A 238 -8.60 29.33 -15.68
CA TYR A 238 -7.47 30.06 -15.11
C TYR A 238 -6.48 30.57 -16.16
N ALA A 239 -6.65 30.24 -17.45
CA ALA A 239 -5.73 30.62 -18.53
C ALA A 239 -5.49 32.15 -18.60
N SER A 240 -6.55 32.95 -18.41
CA SER A 240 -6.51 34.42 -18.47
C SER A 240 -6.06 35.09 -17.17
N ARG A 241 -5.88 34.34 -16.07
CA ARG A 241 -5.42 34.91 -14.79
C ARG A 241 -3.98 35.43 -14.92
N THR A 242 -3.63 36.45 -14.14
CA THR A 242 -2.27 37.01 -14.08
C THR A 242 -1.33 36.21 -13.16
N TRP A 243 -1.72 35.00 -12.77
CA TRP A 243 -0.95 34.11 -11.91
C TRP A 243 0.21 33.44 -12.67
N THR A 244 1.19 32.90 -11.93
CA THR A 244 2.23 32.02 -12.48
C THR A 244 1.61 30.77 -13.12
N GLN A 245 2.35 30.09 -14.00
CA GLN A 245 1.85 28.87 -14.65
C GLN A 245 1.55 27.79 -13.60
N GLN A 246 2.44 27.63 -12.62
CA GLN A 246 2.29 26.74 -11.46
C GLN A 246 0.97 26.97 -10.73
N ASN A 247 0.66 28.23 -10.40
CA ASN A 247 -0.58 28.59 -9.72
C ASN A 247 -1.83 28.31 -10.58
N LYS A 248 -1.77 28.55 -11.90
CA LYS A 248 -2.86 28.18 -12.82
C LYS A 248 -3.06 26.67 -12.87
N GLY A 249 -1.97 25.91 -12.95
CA GLY A 249 -1.99 24.45 -12.95
C GLY A 249 -2.57 23.90 -11.66
N HIS A 250 -2.15 24.41 -10.50
CA HIS A 250 -2.64 23.98 -9.18
C HIS A 250 -4.15 24.25 -9.03
N ALA A 251 -4.61 25.46 -9.39
CA ALA A 251 -6.04 25.77 -9.39
C ALA A 251 -6.85 24.85 -10.32
N ALA A 252 -6.29 24.52 -11.48
CA ALA A 252 -6.90 23.58 -12.43
C ALA A 252 -6.90 22.14 -11.90
N GLN A 253 -5.86 21.69 -11.18
CA GLN A 253 -5.82 20.38 -10.52
C GLN A 253 -6.87 20.26 -9.40
N ILE A 254 -7.09 21.32 -8.60
CA ILE A 254 -8.18 21.34 -7.60
C ILE A 254 -9.56 21.28 -8.29
N THR A 255 -9.73 22.03 -9.39
CA THR A 255 -10.99 21.99 -10.18
C THR A 255 -11.21 20.60 -10.82
N TYR A 256 -10.13 19.94 -11.24
CA TYR A 256 -10.18 18.56 -11.72
C TYR A 256 -10.59 17.60 -10.60
N PHE A 257 -10.02 17.74 -9.40
CA PHE A 257 -10.40 16.94 -8.24
C PHE A 257 -11.89 17.09 -7.89
N ASP A 258 -12.41 18.32 -7.90
CA ASP A 258 -13.85 18.58 -7.75
C ASP A 258 -14.68 17.85 -8.81
N THR A 259 -14.25 17.91 -10.07
CA THR A 259 -14.93 17.24 -11.18
C THR A 259 -14.91 15.72 -11.02
N LEU A 260 -13.78 15.14 -10.61
CA LEU A 260 -13.61 13.71 -10.34
C LEU A 260 -14.60 13.25 -9.24
N VAL A 261 -14.65 13.96 -8.12
CA VAL A 261 -15.60 13.69 -7.04
C VAL A 261 -17.05 13.76 -7.55
N GLY A 262 -17.35 14.77 -8.37
CA GLY A 262 -18.62 14.91 -9.06
C GLY A 262 -19.00 13.68 -9.89
N LYS A 263 -18.09 13.21 -10.76
CA LYS A 263 -18.31 12.03 -11.61
C LYS A 263 -18.51 10.75 -10.81
N VAL A 264 -17.79 10.57 -9.71
CA VAL A 264 -18.03 9.43 -8.79
C VAL A 264 -19.46 9.48 -8.27
N THR A 265 -19.93 10.63 -7.78
CA THR A 265 -21.31 10.75 -7.24
C THR A 265 -22.37 10.59 -8.33
N ASP A 266 -22.12 11.08 -9.55
CA ASP A 266 -23.02 10.90 -10.69
C ASP A 266 -23.10 9.43 -11.09
N ARG A 267 -21.97 8.71 -11.08
CA ARG A 267 -21.92 7.28 -11.37
C ARG A 267 -22.72 6.48 -10.34
N LEU A 268 -22.56 6.78 -9.05
CA LEU A 268 -23.35 6.17 -7.98
C LEU A 268 -24.86 6.42 -8.13
N ARG A 269 -25.25 7.66 -8.48
CA ARG A 269 -26.67 8.02 -8.73
C ARG A 269 -27.21 7.31 -9.98
N ALA A 270 -26.45 7.28 -11.07
CA ALA A 270 -26.85 6.64 -12.32
C ALA A 270 -27.06 5.13 -12.17
N LEU A 271 -26.30 4.48 -11.29
CA LEU A 271 -26.43 3.06 -10.96
C LEU A 271 -27.51 2.79 -9.89
N GLY A 272 -28.12 3.82 -9.31
CA GLY A 272 -29.15 3.66 -8.27
C GLY A 272 -28.63 3.17 -6.91
N ILE A 273 -27.33 3.30 -6.64
CA ILE A 273 -26.67 2.82 -5.42
C ILE A 273 -26.23 3.94 -4.47
N ALA A 274 -26.48 5.21 -4.82
CA ALA A 274 -26.07 6.37 -4.02
C ALA A 274 -26.61 6.34 -2.58
N ASP A 275 -27.89 5.99 -2.38
CA ASP A 275 -28.52 5.97 -1.04
C ASP A 275 -27.93 4.88 -0.13
N ASN A 276 -27.30 3.86 -0.72
CA ASN A 276 -26.62 2.79 0.00
C ASN A 276 -25.09 2.90 -0.09
N THR A 277 -24.54 4.08 -0.41
CA THR A 277 -23.09 4.31 -0.44
C THR A 277 -22.72 5.39 0.55
N VAL A 278 -21.72 5.13 1.40
CA VAL A 278 -21.09 6.14 2.25
C VAL A 278 -19.81 6.61 1.56
N LEU A 279 -19.74 7.91 1.28
CA LEU A 279 -18.60 8.55 0.63
C LEU A 279 -17.92 9.52 1.59
N LEU A 280 -16.60 9.41 1.74
CA LEU A 280 -15.74 10.34 2.48
C LEU A 280 -14.79 11.04 1.50
N VAL A 281 -14.69 12.37 1.56
CA VAL A 281 -13.68 13.16 0.81
C VAL A 281 -12.80 13.91 1.79
N THR A 282 -11.48 13.75 1.69
CA THR A 282 -10.49 14.40 2.58
C THR A 282 -9.14 14.61 1.90
N SER A 283 -8.19 15.22 2.60
CA SER A 283 -6.78 15.35 2.21
C SER A 283 -5.85 14.51 3.10
N ASP A 284 -4.67 14.14 2.60
CA ASP A 284 -3.66 13.44 3.38
C ASP A 284 -2.82 14.37 4.28
N ASN A 285 -2.70 15.65 3.95
CA ASN A 285 -2.09 16.69 4.79
C ASN A 285 -2.50 18.10 4.31
N GLY A 286 -1.98 19.12 4.99
CA GLY A 286 -2.14 20.53 4.61
C GLY A 286 -1.54 20.89 3.24
N PRO A 287 -1.71 22.15 2.81
CA PRO A 287 -1.32 22.62 1.49
C PRO A 287 0.19 22.72 1.32
N HIS A 288 0.63 22.67 0.07
CA HIS A 288 2.03 22.60 -0.32
C HIS A 288 2.51 23.87 -1.03
N GLU A 289 3.82 24.10 -1.06
CA GLU A 289 4.47 25.17 -1.87
C GLU A 289 5.44 24.59 -2.92
N GLU A 290 5.58 23.26 -2.93
CA GLU A 290 6.40 22.50 -3.85
C GLU A 290 6.08 22.84 -5.31
N GLY A 291 7.11 22.81 -6.15
CA GLY A 291 6.95 23.09 -7.58
C GLY A 291 6.64 24.54 -7.92
N GLY A 292 6.68 25.48 -6.97
CA GLY A 292 6.49 26.91 -7.19
C GLY A 292 5.05 27.41 -7.02
N VAL A 293 4.20 26.61 -6.36
CA VAL A 293 2.84 27.00 -5.96
C VAL A 293 2.92 28.01 -4.81
N ASN A 294 2.06 29.02 -4.84
CA ASN A 294 1.90 29.98 -3.76
C ASN A 294 0.59 29.71 -2.99
N PRO A 295 0.62 28.98 -1.86
CA PRO A 295 -0.59 28.65 -1.10
C PRO A 295 -1.32 29.91 -0.55
N ASP A 296 -0.60 30.98 -0.22
CA ASP A 296 -1.22 32.23 0.28
C ASP A 296 -2.07 32.94 -0.77
N LEU A 297 -1.72 32.80 -2.05
CA LEU A 297 -2.52 33.39 -3.14
C LEU A 297 -3.96 32.88 -3.07
N PHE A 298 -4.11 31.60 -2.71
CA PHE A 298 -5.39 30.90 -2.67
C PHE A 298 -6.01 30.91 -1.28
N ASP A 299 -5.37 31.46 -0.25
CA ASP A 299 -5.83 31.29 1.14
C ASP A 299 -5.99 29.79 1.50
N ALA A 300 -5.04 28.95 1.04
CA ALA A 300 -5.16 27.49 1.07
C ALA A 300 -5.27 26.88 2.47
N ASN A 301 -4.88 27.62 3.51
CA ASN A 301 -5.05 27.22 4.92
C ASN A 301 -6.27 27.88 5.59
N GLY A 302 -6.90 28.86 4.95
CA GLY A 302 -7.86 29.74 5.61
C GLY A 302 -7.26 30.36 6.89
N PRO A 303 -7.97 30.30 8.04
CA PRO A 303 -7.50 30.92 9.28
C PRO A 303 -6.36 30.15 9.99
N LEU A 304 -5.89 29.03 9.44
CA LEU A 304 -4.96 28.12 10.10
C LEU A 304 -3.50 28.48 9.79
N ARG A 305 -2.59 28.23 10.74
CA ARG A 305 -1.15 28.49 10.59
C ARG A 305 -0.37 27.27 10.13
N GLY A 306 0.67 27.47 9.34
CA GLY A 306 1.57 26.41 8.87
C GLY A 306 1.11 25.75 7.57
N TYR A 307 1.98 24.96 6.96
CA TYR A 307 1.77 24.27 5.69
C TYR A 307 2.13 22.78 5.86
N LYS A 308 2.08 22.01 4.77
CA LYS A 308 2.72 20.68 4.71
C LYS A 308 4.09 20.71 5.39
N ARG A 309 4.37 19.69 6.19
CA ARG A 309 5.51 19.52 7.12
C ARG A 309 5.40 20.24 8.47
N ASN A 310 4.55 21.25 8.67
CA ASN A 310 4.38 21.86 10.00
C ASN A 310 3.39 21.05 10.86
N LEU A 311 3.58 21.01 12.18
CA LEU A 311 2.61 20.41 13.11
C LEU A 311 1.57 21.44 13.64
N TYR A 312 1.61 22.67 13.15
CA TYR A 312 0.55 23.67 13.31
C TYR A 312 -0.72 23.26 12.53
N GLU A 313 -1.86 23.86 12.86
CA GLU A 313 -3.19 23.48 12.37
C GLU A 313 -3.23 23.40 10.84
N GLY A 314 -2.63 24.34 10.11
CA GLY A 314 -2.61 24.34 8.64
C GLY A 314 -1.85 23.16 8.02
N GLY A 315 -0.92 22.53 8.74
CA GLY A 315 -0.21 21.34 8.26
C GLY A 315 -0.96 20.02 8.47
N ILE A 316 -1.86 19.96 9.46
CA ILE A 316 -2.50 18.71 9.91
C ILE A 316 -4.04 18.74 9.99
N ARG A 317 -4.68 19.90 9.92
CA ARG A 317 -6.14 20.04 9.87
C ARG A 317 -6.55 20.14 8.41
N VAL A 318 -7.41 19.22 7.98
CA VAL A 318 -7.73 18.98 6.57
C VAL A 318 -9.24 19.09 6.35
N PRO A 319 -9.71 19.37 5.13
CA PRO A 319 -11.14 19.29 4.85
C PRO A 319 -11.60 17.84 4.97
N LEU A 320 -12.81 17.60 5.49
CA LEU A 320 -13.45 16.29 5.50
C LEU A 320 -14.96 16.45 5.31
N ILE A 321 -15.51 15.78 4.32
CA ILE A 321 -16.95 15.73 4.05
C ILE A 321 -17.38 14.26 4.00
N ALA A 322 -18.46 13.93 4.72
CA ALA A 322 -19.12 12.65 4.64
C ALA A 322 -20.49 12.79 3.98
N TRP A 323 -20.80 11.97 2.98
CA TRP A 323 -22.02 12.08 2.19
C TRP A 323 -22.66 10.71 1.95
N SER A 324 -23.97 10.65 2.13
CA SER A 324 -24.84 9.53 1.75
C SER A 324 -26.31 10.00 1.88
N PRO A 325 -27.03 10.24 0.78
CA PRO A 325 -28.36 10.87 0.83
C PRO A 325 -29.38 10.12 1.70
N GLY A 326 -29.24 8.80 1.83
CA GLY A 326 -30.12 7.95 2.63
C GLY A 326 -29.63 7.65 4.06
N ARG A 327 -28.42 8.06 4.43
CA ARG A 327 -27.77 7.64 5.70
C ARG A 327 -27.17 8.78 6.52
N ILE A 328 -26.76 9.86 5.88
CA ILE A 328 -26.05 10.98 6.53
C ILE A 328 -26.88 12.24 6.30
N GLY A 329 -27.32 12.85 7.40
CA GLY A 329 -28.03 14.12 7.35
C GLY A 329 -27.10 15.30 7.07
N ALA A 330 -27.62 16.31 6.38
CA ALA A 330 -26.91 17.56 6.15
C ALA A 330 -26.55 18.25 7.49
N GLY A 331 -25.32 18.72 7.62
CA GLY A 331 -24.89 19.39 8.86
C GLY A 331 -23.42 19.78 8.89
N THR A 332 -22.99 20.27 10.05
CA THR A 332 -21.58 20.54 10.35
C THR A 332 -21.19 19.89 11.67
N SER A 333 -20.01 19.29 11.73
CA SER A 333 -19.42 18.71 12.94
C SER A 333 -18.13 19.42 13.32
N ASP A 334 -18.07 19.92 14.55
CA ASP A 334 -16.89 20.51 15.18
C ASP A 334 -16.14 19.53 16.10
N ARG A 335 -16.59 18.26 16.12
CA ARG A 335 -15.94 17.21 16.89
C ARG A 335 -14.56 16.94 16.30
N PRO A 336 -13.47 17.01 17.10
CA PRO A 336 -12.15 16.57 16.69
C PRO A 336 -12.20 15.15 16.15
N THR A 337 -11.90 14.99 14.86
CA THR A 337 -12.00 13.74 14.13
C THR A 337 -10.66 13.47 13.46
N SER A 338 -10.01 12.39 13.84
CA SER A 338 -8.69 12.03 13.30
C SER A 338 -8.87 11.07 12.14
N LEU A 339 -8.01 11.11 11.12
CA LEU A 339 -8.04 10.11 10.05
C LEU A 339 -7.68 8.69 10.54
N THR A 340 -7.17 8.52 11.76
CA THR A 340 -7.12 7.20 12.43
C THR A 340 -8.51 6.57 12.62
N ASP A 341 -9.56 7.39 12.66
CA ASP A 341 -10.95 6.97 12.90
C ASP A 341 -11.55 6.27 11.67
N VAL A 342 -10.93 6.40 10.50
CA VAL A 342 -11.43 5.81 9.25
C VAL A 342 -11.54 4.29 9.37
N LEU A 343 -10.49 3.58 9.80
CA LEU A 343 -10.54 2.11 9.92
C LEU A 343 -11.71 1.63 10.81
N PRO A 344 -11.84 2.04 12.08
CA PRO A 344 -12.93 1.55 12.91
C PRO A 344 -14.31 2.01 12.43
N THR A 345 -14.41 3.19 11.80
CA THR A 345 -15.66 3.67 11.20
C THR A 345 -16.10 2.80 10.04
N LEU A 346 -15.20 2.50 9.10
CA LEU A 346 -15.49 1.63 7.97
C LEU A 346 -15.82 0.21 8.42
N ALA A 347 -15.09 -0.31 9.41
CA ALA A 347 -15.37 -1.62 9.99
C ALA A 347 -16.79 -1.70 10.57
N GLU A 348 -17.20 -0.70 11.36
CA GLU A 348 -18.55 -0.65 11.94
C GLU A 348 -19.63 -0.53 10.86
N LEU A 349 -19.46 0.37 9.88
CA LEU A 349 -20.39 0.53 8.76
C LEU A 349 -20.54 -0.75 7.92
N GLY A 350 -19.45 -1.48 7.72
CA GLY A 350 -19.43 -2.76 7.00
C GLY A 350 -19.78 -3.97 7.86
N GLY A 351 -20.10 -3.78 9.15
CA GLY A 351 -20.40 -4.87 10.07
C GLY A 351 -19.21 -5.78 10.41
N ALA A 352 -17.99 -5.38 10.07
CA ALA A 352 -16.77 -6.11 10.36
C ALA A 352 -16.24 -5.81 11.79
N PRO A 353 -15.65 -6.80 12.48
CA PRO A 353 -14.99 -6.53 13.75
C PRO A 353 -13.72 -5.70 13.52
N ALA A 354 -13.55 -4.60 14.24
CA ALA A 354 -12.29 -3.84 14.22
C ALA A 354 -11.22 -4.49 15.12
N PRO A 355 -9.92 -4.38 14.79
CA PRO A 355 -8.83 -4.67 15.71
C PRO A 355 -8.92 -3.77 16.96
N THR A 356 -8.46 -4.27 18.11
CA THR A 356 -8.48 -3.52 19.39
C THR A 356 -7.15 -2.85 19.75
N ASP A 357 -6.12 -3.09 18.95
CA ASP A 357 -4.78 -2.52 19.07
C ASP A 357 -4.59 -1.34 18.10
N ILE A 358 -5.62 -0.50 17.98
CA ILE A 358 -5.62 0.72 17.14
C ILE A 358 -5.93 1.94 18.01
N ASP A 359 -5.56 3.12 17.53
CA ASP A 359 -5.78 4.39 18.23
C ASP A 359 -7.10 5.06 17.84
N GLY A 360 -7.62 4.75 16.66
CA GLY A 360 -8.86 5.31 16.12
C GLY A 360 -10.12 4.93 16.89
N LEU A 361 -11.12 5.82 16.85
CA LEU A 361 -12.46 5.61 17.38
C LEU A 361 -13.49 5.72 16.26
N SER A 362 -14.46 4.82 16.22
CA SER A 362 -15.50 4.88 15.18
C SER A 362 -16.33 6.16 15.27
N ALA A 363 -16.46 6.84 14.13
CA ALA A 363 -17.34 7.96 13.91
C ALA A 363 -18.69 7.53 13.28
N ALA A 364 -18.95 6.24 13.09
CA ALA A 364 -20.20 5.78 12.49
C ALA A 364 -21.46 6.26 13.24
N PRO A 365 -21.49 6.31 14.59
CA PRO A 365 -22.63 6.90 15.30
C PRO A 365 -22.83 8.39 14.99
N LEU A 366 -21.74 9.15 14.82
CA LEU A 366 -21.80 10.56 14.44
C LEU A 366 -22.42 10.73 13.04
N LEU A 367 -22.02 9.87 12.08
CA LEU A 367 -22.57 9.87 10.73
C LEU A 367 -24.08 9.58 10.71
N ALA A 368 -24.55 8.76 11.65
CA ALA A 368 -25.97 8.47 11.86
C ALA A 368 -26.72 9.55 12.69
N GLY A 369 -26.07 10.68 13.01
CA GLY A 369 -26.65 11.78 13.79
C GLY A 369 -26.72 11.54 15.29
N SER A 370 -26.03 10.52 15.82
CA SER A 370 -26.00 10.24 17.25
C SER A 370 -25.02 11.18 17.99
N PRO A 371 -25.44 11.79 19.12
CA PRO A 371 -24.54 12.58 19.96
C PRO A 371 -23.54 11.72 20.75
N ASP A 372 -23.79 10.41 20.84
CA ASP A 372 -23.05 9.47 21.71
C ASP A 372 -21.74 8.94 21.07
N ALA A 373 -21.29 9.52 19.96
CA ALA A 373 -20.05 9.08 19.32
C ALA A 373 -18.86 9.21 20.30
N ALA A 374 -18.05 8.16 20.41
CA ALA A 374 -16.93 8.06 21.36
C ALA A 374 -15.85 9.08 21.04
N ARG A 375 -15.41 9.93 21.99
CA ARG A 375 -14.44 11.00 21.73
C ARG A 375 -13.03 10.62 22.18
N HIS A 376 -12.03 11.09 21.44
CA HIS A 376 -10.62 10.95 21.82
C HIS A 376 -10.33 11.69 23.12
N ASN A 377 -9.54 11.09 24.01
CA ASN A 377 -8.99 11.80 25.16
C ASN A 377 -7.95 12.84 24.71
N HIS A 378 -7.12 12.48 23.73
CA HIS A 378 -6.17 13.37 23.06
C HIS A 378 -5.84 12.83 21.66
N LEU A 379 -5.32 13.71 20.81
CA LEU A 379 -4.76 13.38 19.50
C LEU A 379 -3.24 13.62 19.55
N TYR A 380 -2.45 12.85 18.80
CA TYR A 380 -0.99 12.89 18.83
C TYR A 380 -0.40 12.84 17.40
N TRP A 381 0.67 13.61 17.18
CA TRP A 381 1.44 13.66 15.94
C TRP A 381 2.93 13.64 16.22
N TYR A 382 3.67 13.04 15.30
CA TYR A 382 5.12 12.98 15.28
C TYR A 382 5.62 13.34 13.87
N ARG A 383 6.74 14.05 13.82
CA ARG A 383 7.41 14.43 12.57
C ARG A 383 8.91 14.17 12.68
N ASP A 384 9.43 13.40 11.72
CA ASP A 384 10.86 13.22 11.49
C ASP A 384 11.24 13.49 10.02
N GLU A 385 10.87 14.67 9.53
CA GLU A 385 11.05 15.03 8.12
C GLU A 385 12.45 15.58 7.84
N ARG A 386 12.98 15.27 6.65
CA ARG A 386 14.25 15.83 6.15
C ARG A 386 14.04 16.89 5.08
N GLY A 387 12.93 16.79 4.35
CA GLY A 387 12.56 17.81 3.37
C GLY A 387 12.09 19.07 4.07
N VAL A 388 12.36 20.22 3.48
CA VAL A 388 11.90 21.52 3.97
C VAL A 388 11.67 22.44 2.79
N THR A 389 10.66 23.28 2.91
CA THR A 389 10.37 24.37 1.99
C THR A 389 10.45 25.71 2.72
N SER A 390 10.57 26.80 1.97
CA SER A 390 10.83 28.13 2.54
C SER A 390 9.78 28.56 3.57
N ARG A 391 8.50 28.47 3.22
CA ARG A 391 7.41 28.92 4.09
C ARG A 391 7.27 28.00 5.29
N ALA A 392 7.31 26.69 5.08
CA ALA A 392 7.28 25.73 6.18
C ALA A 392 8.42 25.98 7.20
N ASN A 393 9.63 26.30 6.72
CA ASN A 393 10.74 26.64 7.61
C ASN A 393 10.54 27.96 8.35
N THR A 394 10.00 28.97 7.67
CA THR A 394 9.69 30.27 8.28
C THR A 394 8.64 30.12 9.38
N GLU A 395 7.57 29.36 9.15
CA GLU A 395 6.53 29.14 10.16
C GLU A 395 7.04 28.44 11.41
N ASP A 396 8.03 27.55 11.26
CA ASP A 396 8.70 26.84 12.37
C ASP A 396 9.89 27.61 12.96
N ASP A 397 10.12 28.88 12.62
CA ASP A 397 11.29 29.67 13.05
C ASP A 397 12.65 28.97 12.77
N GLY A 398 12.76 28.29 11.63
CA GLY A 398 13.96 27.55 11.23
C GLY A 398 14.05 26.12 11.77
N ARG A 399 13.01 25.60 12.42
CA ARG A 399 12.98 24.27 13.05
C ARG A 399 12.29 23.19 12.21
N ALA A 400 11.98 23.42 10.93
CA ALA A 400 11.19 22.47 10.13
C ALA A 400 11.86 21.10 9.91
N THR A 401 13.19 21.02 9.99
CA THR A 401 13.94 19.76 9.91
C THR A 401 14.26 19.14 11.28
N TRP A 402 13.84 19.80 12.36
CA TRP A 402 13.93 19.26 13.71
C TRP A 402 12.85 18.21 13.89
N LEU A 403 13.17 17.22 14.71
CA LEU A 403 12.19 16.25 15.17
C LEU A 403 11.14 17.02 15.99
N ALA A 404 9.87 16.78 15.70
CA ALA A 404 8.77 17.49 16.34
C ALA A 404 7.63 16.57 16.75
N GLU A 405 6.89 16.98 17.77
CA GLU A 405 5.66 16.33 18.22
C GLU A 405 4.57 17.36 18.47
N ALA A 406 3.32 16.94 18.31
CA ALA A 406 2.17 17.72 18.72
C ALA A 406 1.15 16.86 19.44
N VAL A 407 0.39 17.48 20.34
CA VAL A 407 -0.74 16.84 21.02
C VAL A 407 -1.89 17.84 21.16
N ARG A 408 -3.12 17.38 20.93
CA ARG A 408 -4.34 18.16 21.19
C ARG A 408 -5.16 17.45 22.27
N LYS A 409 -5.49 18.15 23.35
CA LYS A 409 -6.42 17.67 24.39
C LYS A 409 -7.47 18.74 24.68
N GLY A 410 -8.70 18.49 24.26
CA GLY A 410 -9.75 19.49 24.27
C GLY A 410 -9.38 20.69 23.38
N HIS A 411 -9.39 21.88 23.97
CA HIS A 411 -9.01 23.13 23.30
C HIS A 411 -7.51 23.44 23.36
N TRP A 412 -6.75 22.75 24.22
CA TRP A 412 -5.30 22.95 24.32
C TRP A 412 -4.57 22.14 23.25
N LYS A 413 -3.62 22.79 22.58
CA LYS A 413 -2.67 22.16 21.68
C LYS A 413 -1.26 22.55 22.05
N ALA A 414 -0.37 21.57 22.20
CA ALA A 414 1.05 21.81 22.36
C ALA A 414 1.82 21.25 21.17
N VAL A 415 2.87 21.98 20.77
CA VAL A 415 3.85 21.57 19.76
C VAL A 415 5.23 21.65 20.41
N ARG A 416 6.10 20.67 20.15
CA ARG A 416 7.47 20.72 20.65
C ARG A 416 8.49 20.28 19.63
N PHE A 417 9.70 20.83 19.75
CA PHE A 417 10.79 20.63 18.80
C PHE A 417 12.08 20.22 19.53
N ALA A 418 12.74 19.18 19.01
CA ALA A 418 14.04 18.70 19.48
C ALA A 418 15.17 19.21 18.58
N PRO A 419 16.20 19.90 19.13
CA PRO A 419 17.30 20.47 18.33
C PRO A 419 18.18 19.43 17.63
N VAL A 420 18.08 18.16 18.02
CA VAL A 420 18.71 17.03 17.36
C VAL A 420 17.67 15.94 17.11
N ARG A 421 17.91 15.09 16.12
CA ARG A 421 17.02 13.96 15.75
C ARG A 421 17.18 12.79 16.71
N ASP A 422 16.95 13.06 17.99
CA ASP A 422 16.94 12.08 19.07
C ASP A 422 15.69 12.32 19.90
N HIS A 423 14.72 11.40 19.79
CA HIS A 423 13.48 11.46 20.55
C HIS A 423 13.73 11.29 22.05
N ALA A 424 14.80 10.60 22.45
CA ALA A 424 15.15 10.34 23.84
C ALA A 424 15.76 11.55 24.57
N LEU A 425 15.92 12.70 23.90
CA LEU A 425 16.38 13.93 24.53
C LEU A 425 15.55 14.27 25.78
N PRO A 426 16.18 14.71 26.89
CA PRO A 426 15.48 15.16 28.09
C PRO A 426 14.50 16.29 27.77
N ASP A 427 13.30 16.30 28.38
CA ASP A 427 12.23 17.26 28.09
C ASP A 427 12.68 18.74 28.20
N ALA A 428 13.60 19.05 29.12
CA ALA A 428 14.16 20.40 29.29
C ALA A 428 14.96 20.91 28.08
N GLN A 429 15.34 20.04 27.15
CA GLN A 429 16.04 20.40 25.91
C GLN A 429 15.09 20.53 24.71
N TRP A 430 13.81 20.18 24.89
CA TRP A 430 12.79 20.43 23.88
C TRP A 430 12.27 21.85 24.02
N GLN A 431 12.05 22.51 22.89
CA GLN A 431 11.34 23.77 22.86
C GLN A 431 9.85 23.48 22.75
N VAL A 432 9.03 24.01 23.67
CA VAL A 432 7.60 23.72 23.74
C VAL A 432 6.80 25.01 23.56
N GLU A 433 5.76 24.91 22.76
CA GLU A 433 4.76 25.94 22.51
C GLU A 433 3.38 25.41 22.92
N LEU A 434 2.52 26.30 23.42
CA LEU A 434 1.17 25.97 23.85
C LEU A 434 0.18 27.00 23.31
N TYR A 435 -0.92 26.52 22.75
CA TYR A 435 -1.98 27.32 22.15
C TYR A 435 -3.35 26.91 22.67
N ASP A 436 -4.24 27.90 22.82
CA ASP A 436 -5.66 27.71 23.12
C ASP A 436 -6.48 27.85 21.83
N LEU A 437 -6.82 26.73 21.20
CA LEU A 437 -7.54 26.71 19.92
C LEU A 437 -8.96 27.26 20.01
N ALA A 438 -9.54 27.42 21.21
CA ALA A 438 -10.86 28.02 21.36
C ALA A 438 -10.84 29.54 21.12
N SER A 439 -9.70 30.19 21.36
CA SER A 439 -9.53 31.64 21.21
C SER A 439 -8.47 32.03 20.17
N ASP A 440 -7.63 31.08 19.74
CA ASP A 440 -6.50 31.29 18.84
C ASP A 440 -6.33 30.11 17.86
N LEU A 441 -7.26 30.01 16.90
CA LEU A 441 -7.26 28.96 15.87
C LEU A 441 -6.01 29.01 14.96
N GLY A 442 -5.41 30.19 14.82
CA GLY A 442 -4.22 30.42 14.00
C GLY A 442 -2.91 30.27 14.79
N GLU A 443 -2.94 29.81 16.04
CA GLU A 443 -1.75 29.54 16.85
C GLU A 443 -0.74 30.72 16.85
N GLN A 444 -1.25 31.94 16.99
CA GLN A 444 -0.48 33.18 16.95
C GLN A 444 0.11 33.55 18.30
N ARG A 445 -0.47 33.07 19.40
CA ARG A 445 -0.09 33.44 20.76
C ARG A 445 0.33 32.21 21.56
N ASN A 446 1.64 31.98 21.62
CA ASN A 446 2.21 31.00 22.54
C ASN A 446 1.95 31.44 24.01
N VAL A 447 1.26 30.59 24.78
CA VAL A 447 0.92 30.82 26.19
C VAL A 447 1.55 29.79 27.13
N ALA A 448 2.63 29.11 26.71
CA ALA A 448 3.33 28.10 27.51
C ALA A 448 3.83 28.64 28.86
N ASP A 449 4.48 29.80 28.86
CA ASP A 449 5.10 30.40 30.07
C ASP A 449 4.11 30.70 31.19
N VAL A 450 2.86 31.00 30.83
CA VAL A 450 1.80 31.34 31.78
C VAL A 450 0.89 30.15 32.12
N ASN A 451 1.10 28.98 31.50
CA ASN A 451 0.36 27.74 31.75
C ASN A 451 1.26 26.51 31.94
N PRO A 452 2.26 26.55 32.85
CA PRO A 452 3.26 25.48 32.96
C PRO A 452 2.68 24.10 33.33
N SER A 453 1.59 24.06 34.12
CA SER A 453 0.93 22.79 34.49
C SER A 453 0.27 22.11 33.29
N VAL A 454 -0.30 22.88 32.37
CA VAL A 454 -0.88 22.38 31.12
C VAL A 454 0.23 21.82 30.24
N VAL A 455 1.34 22.56 30.09
CA VAL A 455 2.53 22.10 29.36
C VAL A 455 3.03 20.77 29.90
N THR A 456 3.25 20.66 31.22
CA THR A 456 3.69 19.40 31.84
C THR A 456 2.75 18.24 31.54
N GLY A 457 1.43 18.45 31.64
CA GLY A 457 0.44 17.42 31.35
C GLY A 457 0.44 16.97 29.88
N LEU A 458 0.55 17.91 28.94
CA LEU A 458 0.57 17.60 27.51
C LEU A 458 1.89 16.94 27.08
N VAL A 459 3.03 17.37 27.61
CA VAL A 459 4.32 16.72 27.39
C VAL A 459 4.31 15.27 27.90
N ALA A 460 3.70 15.02 29.07
CA ALA A 460 3.52 13.66 29.57
C ALA A 460 2.66 12.79 28.62
N LEU A 461 1.62 13.36 28.03
CA LEU A 461 0.80 12.66 27.01
C LEU A 461 1.62 12.34 25.77
N MET A 462 2.43 13.27 25.25
CA MET A 462 3.33 13.02 24.11
C MET A 462 4.26 11.83 24.40
N ARG A 463 4.90 11.82 25.58
CA ARG A 463 5.76 10.71 26.00
C ARG A 463 5.02 9.38 26.07
N SER A 464 3.81 9.37 26.62
CA SER A 464 3.01 8.14 26.74
C SER A 464 2.41 7.64 25.41
N SER A 465 2.30 8.51 24.41
CA SER A 465 1.73 8.16 23.09
C SER A 465 2.79 7.58 22.13
N TRP A 466 4.07 7.65 22.49
CA TRP A 466 5.15 7.11 21.69
C TRP A 466 5.55 5.71 22.14
N VAL A 467 5.68 4.80 21.17
CA VAL A 467 6.28 3.47 21.38
C VAL A 467 7.30 3.21 20.28
N ASP A 468 8.52 2.82 20.65
CA ASP A 468 9.61 2.54 19.68
C ASP A 468 9.26 1.39 18.74
N THR A 469 8.64 0.35 19.28
CA THR A 469 8.16 -0.81 18.51
C THR A 469 6.76 -1.19 18.98
N TYR A 470 5.76 -0.89 18.16
CA TYR A 470 4.38 -1.24 18.42
C TYR A 470 4.05 -2.61 17.83
N LEU A 471 3.96 -3.63 18.68
CA LEU A 471 3.65 -4.99 18.24
C LEU A 471 2.14 -5.17 18.05
N ARG A 472 1.74 -5.41 16.80
CA ARG A 472 0.35 -5.66 16.42
C ARG A 472 -0.15 -6.99 16.97
N LYS A 473 -1.38 -7.03 17.46
CA LYS A 473 -2.07 -8.28 17.79
C LYS A 473 -2.38 -9.04 16.49
N PRO A 474 -2.27 -10.37 16.48
CA PRO A 474 -2.72 -11.15 15.33
C PRO A 474 -4.20 -10.90 15.03
N PHE A 475 -4.50 -10.52 13.80
CA PHE A 475 -5.85 -10.24 13.33
C PHE A 475 -6.04 -10.84 11.92
N GLY A 476 -7.13 -11.57 11.72
CA GLY A 476 -7.39 -12.27 10.46
C GLY A 476 -6.46 -13.48 10.27
N VAL A 477 -6.16 -13.84 9.02
CA VAL A 477 -5.31 -14.98 8.67
C VAL A 477 -3.93 -14.52 8.21
N ARG A 478 -2.90 -15.22 8.68
CA ARG A 478 -1.55 -15.17 8.11
C ARG A 478 -1.07 -16.59 7.83
N ALA A 479 -0.34 -16.76 6.74
CA ALA A 479 0.26 -18.03 6.36
C ALA A 479 1.77 -17.86 6.18
N GLU A 480 2.52 -18.91 6.48
CA GLU A 480 3.96 -18.97 6.36
C GLU A 480 4.35 -20.32 5.76
N ILE A 481 5.21 -20.28 4.73
CA ILE A 481 5.77 -21.46 4.08
C ILE A 481 7.18 -21.68 4.61
N GLN A 482 7.46 -22.89 5.09
CA GLN A 482 8.76 -23.28 5.61
C GLN A 482 9.40 -24.31 4.69
N GLY A 483 10.41 -23.85 3.93
CA GLY A 483 11.16 -24.67 2.98
C GLY A 483 10.58 -24.64 1.57
N PRO A 484 11.38 -25.04 0.57
CA PRO A 484 10.93 -25.06 -0.82
C PRO A 484 10.04 -26.29 -1.11
N ALA A 485 9.28 -26.26 -2.20
CA ALA A 485 8.49 -27.40 -2.64
C ALA A 485 9.34 -28.36 -3.49
N VAL A 486 9.97 -29.36 -2.87
CA VAL A 486 10.70 -30.41 -3.61
C VAL A 486 9.71 -31.49 -4.08
N PRO A 487 9.65 -31.82 -5.40
CA PRO A 487 8.76 -32.85 -5.92
C PRO A 487 8.83 -34.17 -5.14
N GLY A 488 7.70 -34.60 -4.57
CA GLY A 488 7.62 -35.84 -3.79
C GLY A 488 8.03 -35.73 -2.31
N GLU A 489 8.57 -34.60 -1.86
CA GLU A 489 8.93 -34.39 -0.46
C GLU A 489 7.98 -33.42 0.24
N ALA A 490 7.68 -33.70 1.51
CA ALA A 490 6.79 -32.84 2.29
C ALA A 490 7.53 -31.60 2.79
N PHE A 491 6.93 -30.43 2.62
CA PHE A 491 7.32 -29.18 3.29
C PHE A 491 6.21 -28.73 4.25
N THR A 492 6.52 -27.73 5.08
CA THR A 492 5.61 -27.28 6.14
C THR A 492 4.93 -25.97 5.75
N VAL A 493 3.62 -25.91 5.92
CA VAL A 493 2.84 -24.66 5.90
C VAL A 493 2.27 -24.45 7.29
N THR A 494 2.45 -23.27 7.86
CA THR A 494 1.80 -22.88 9.12
C THR A 494 0.92 -21.68 8.87
N ALA A 495 -0.27 -21.67 9.44
CA ALA A 495 -1.14 -20.51 9.41
C ALA A 495 -1.74 -20.20 10.77
N THR A 496 -2.02 -18.93 10.99
CA THR A 496 -2.62 -18.43 12.22
C THR A 496 -3.87 -17.61 11.89
N LEU A 497 -5.00 -17.96 12.51
CA LEU A 497 -6.21 -17.15 12.58
C LEU A 497 -6.23 -16.44 13.93
N GLY A 498 -6.10 -15.12 13.92
CA GLY A 498 -6.08 -14.29 15.12
C GLY A 498 -7.37 -13.52 15.33
N ASN A 499 -7.97 -13.64 16.52
CA ASN A 499 -9.07 -12.78 16.95
C ASN A 499 -8.51 -11.55 17.68
N GLY A 500 -8.00 -10.57 16.94
CA GLY A 500 -7.55 -9.29 17.51
C GLY A 500 -8.69 -8.34 17.91
N SER A 501 -9.95 -8.77 17.78
CA SER A 501 -11.15 -7.96 18.07
C SER A 501 -11.58 -8.03 19.54
N GLY A 502 -12.56 -7.20 19.92
CA GLY A 502 -13.05 -7.10 21.29
C GLY A 502 -14.08 -8.14 21.70
N LYS A 503 -14.49 -9.04 20.80
CA LYS A 503 -15.54 -10.04 21.05
C LYS A 503 -15.07 -11.44 20.67
N PRO A 504 -15.51 -12.49 21.39
CA PRO A 504 -15.17 -13.86 21.04
C PRO A 504 -15.78 -14.25 19.69
N TRP A 505 -15.07 -15.10 18.95
CA TRP A 505 -15.58 -15.79 17.77
C TRP A 505 -15.87 -17.24 18.11
N THR A 506 -16.75 -17.87 17.35
CA THR A 506 -17.06 -19.30 17.48
C THR A 506 -16.84 -20.02 16.15
N ARG A 507 -16.75 -21.35 16.17
CA ARG A 507 -16.53 -22.18 14.97
C ARG A 507 -15.34 -21.71 14.12
N ALA A 508 -14.25 -21.33 14.79
CA ALA A 508 -13.04 -20.90 14.10
C ALA A 508 -12.41 -22.09 13.37
N LEU A 509 -12.08 -21.93 12.09
CA LEU A 509 -11.54 -22.99 11.24
C LEU A 509 -10.50 -22.42 10.29
N LEU A 510 -9.38 -23.12 10.14
CA LEU A 510 -8.35 -22.89 9.13
C LEU A 510 -8.37 -24.04 8.10
N THR A 511 -8.41 -23.68 6.82
CA THR A 511 -8.40 -24.62 5.69
C THR A 511 -7.31 -24.23 4.71
N LEU A 512 -6.44 -25.18 4.36
CA LEU A 512 -5.39 -24.98 3.35
C LEU A 512 -5.83 -25.56 2.01
N HIS A 513 -5.82 -24.71 0.99
CA HIS A 513 -6.06 -25.03 -0.41
C HIS A 513 -4.74 -25.08 -1.17
N ALA A 514 -4.35 -26.27 -1.60
CA ALA A 514 -3.17 -26.51 -2.44
C ALA A 514 -3.58 -26.83 -3.89
N PRO A 515 -2.66 -26.70 -4.86
CA PRO A 515 -2.93 -27.06 -6.25
C PRO A 515 -3.38 -28.52 -6.41
N ALA A 516 -4.10 -28.79 -7.49
CA ALA A 516 -4.57 -30.13 -7.79
C ALA A 516 -3.43 -31.15 -7.82
N GLY A 517 -3.64 -32.30 -7.15
CA GLY A 517 -2.67 -33.39 -7.06
C GLY A 517 -1.66 -33.26 -5.91
N TRP A 518 -1.60 -32.12 -5.22
CA TRP A 518 -0.76 -31.97 -4.02
C TRP A 518 -1.43 -32.64 -2.83
N GLN A 519 -0.65 -33.32 -2.00
CA GLN A 519 -1.14 -33.94 -0.77
C GLN A 519 -1.05 -32.92 0.37
N VAL A 520 -2.12 -32.78 1.15
CA VAL A 520 -2.18 -31.88 2.30
C VAL A 520 -2.63 -32.67 3.52
N GLN A 521 -1.83 -32.66 4.58
CA GLN A 521 -2.14 -33.32 5.83
C GLN A 521 -1.93 -32.35 7.00
N ALA A 522 -3.01 -32.01 7.70
CA ALA A 522 -2.91 -31.24 8.95
C ALA A 522 -2.17 -32.06 10.02
N THR A 523 -1.19 -31.45 10.67
CA THR A 523 -0.44 -32.04 11.79
C THR A 523 -0.87 -31.49 13.14
N THR A 524 -1.60 -30.37 13.16
CA THR A 524 -2.23 -29.80 14.35
C THR A 524 -3.72 -29.53 14.09
N ALA A 525 -4.46 -29.15 15.13
CA ALA A 525 -5.89 -28.89 15.03
C ALA A 525 -6.19 -27.79 14.00
N THR A 526 -7.15 -28.04 13.12
CA THR A 526 -7.62 -27.09 12.11
C THR A 526 -8.73 -26.19 12.62
N GLY A 527 -9.40 -26.54 13.72
CA GLY A 527 -10.57 -25.83 14.22
C GLY A 527 -10.58 -25.64 15.74
N LYS A 528 -11.37 -24.66 16.18
CA LYS A 528 -11.59 -24.33 17.58
C LYS A 528 -13.02 -23.82 17.78
N ASP A 529 -13.77 -24.43 18.71
CA ASP A 529 -15.17 -24.07 18.94
C ASP A 529 -15.34 -22.62 19.39
N GLN A 530 -14.42 -22.12 20.21
CA GLN A 530 -14.41 -20.75 20.68
C GLN A 530 -13.00 -20.15 20.61
N LEU A 531 -12.90 -18.99 19.97
CA LEU A 531 -11.70 -18.18 19.89
C LEU A 531 -11.94 -16.85 20.62
N THR A 532 -11.51 -16.76 21.88
CA THR A 532 -11.68 -15.57 22.72
C THR A 532 -10.95 -14.36 22.15
N ALA A 533 -11.35 -13.15 22.57
CA ALA A 533 -10.66 -11.91 22.20
C ALA A 533 -9.15 -12.00 22.54
N GLY A 534 -8.30 -11.60 21.60
CA GLY A 534 -6.84 -11.69 21.67
C GLY A 534 -6.24 -13.08 21.43
N ALA A 535 -7.05 -14.14 21.30
CA ALA A 535 -6.54 -15.49 21.10
C ALA A 535 -6.28 -15.83 19.63
N THR A 536 -5.46 -16.85 19.41
CA THR A 536 -5.16 -17.40 18.08
C THR A 536 -5.55 -18.88 17.96
N LEU A 537 -5.78 -19.30 16.72
CA LEU A 537 -5.78 -20.68 16.27
C LEU A 537 -4.62 -20.83 15.29
N THR A 538 -3.66 -21.69 15.59
CA THR A 538 -2.51 -21.96 14.70
C THR A 538 -2.58 -23.40 14.21
N THR A 539 -2.57 -23.57 12.90
CA THR A 539 -2.60 -24.87 12.24
C THR A 539 -1.34 -25.05 11.41
N THR A 540 -0.78 -26.25 11.47
CA THR A 540 0.37 -26.66 10.66
C THR A 540 -0.07 -27.80 9.76
N TRP A 541 0.36 -27.76 8.50
CA TRP A 541 0.17 -28.83 7.52
C TRP A 541 1.51 -29.29 6.99
N ARG A 542 1.61 -30.60 6.72
CA ARG A 542 2.57 -31.16 5.78
C ARG A 542 1.95 -31.14 4.39
N VAL A 543 2.68 -30.57 3.44
CA VAL A 543 2.24 -30.44 2.05
C VAL A 543 3.27 -31.11 1.15
N THR A 544 2.83 -32.03 0.29
CA THR A 544 3.71 -32.78 -0.61
C THR A 544 3.30 -32.51 -2.06
N PRO A 545 4.16 -31.87 -2.89
CA PRO A 545 3.91 -31.74 -4.30
C PRO A 545 4.06 -33.09 -5.01
N PRO A 546 3.40 -33.31 -6.17
CA PRO A 546 3.58 -34.53 -6.96
C PRO A 546 5.04 -34.76 -7.33
N ALA A 547 5.50 -36.01 -7.35
CA ALA A 547 6.86 -36.37 -7.75
C ALA A 547 7.25 -35.94 -9.19
N LYS A 548 6.25 -35.62 -10.04
CA LYS A 548 6.46 -35.14 -11.42
C LYS A 548 6.32 -33.62 -11.56
N ALA A 549 6.22 -32.88 -10.46
CA ALA A 549 6.09 -31.43 -10.53
C ALA A 549 7.35 -30.81 -11.16
N THR A 550 7.15 -29.96 -12.17
CA THR A 550 8.25 -29.31 -12.91
C THR A 550 8.97 -28.31 -12.00
N ALA A 551 10.29 -28.37 -11.92
CA ALA A 551 11.09 -27.38 -11.19
C ALA A 551 10.90 -25.96 -11.78
N GLY A 552 11.07 -24.94 -10.96
CA GLY A 552 10.93 -23.53 -11.33
C GLY A 552 9.48 -23.04 -11.48
N THR A 553 8.47 -23.91 -11.28
CA THR A 553 7.06 -23.50 -11.37
C THR A 553 6.60 -22.89 -10.05
N GLN A 554 5.97 -21.71 -10.11
CA GLN A 554 5.37 -21.08 -8.94
C GLN A 554 3.91 -21.53 -8.73
N TRP A 555 3.58 -21.91 -7.51
CA TRP A 555 2.27 -22.40 -7.12
C TRP A 555 1.67 -21.57 -5.99
N PRO A 556 0.39 -21.16 -6.09
CA PRO A 556 -0.30 -20.53 -4.98
C PRO A 556 -0.75 -21.57 -3.95
N LEU A 557 -0.54 -21.26 -2.67
CA LEU A 557 -1.15 -21.93 -1.53
C LEU A 557 -2.04 -20.92 -0.83
N THR A 558 -3.33 -21.22 -0.73
CA THR A 558 -4.31 -20.30 -0.12
C THR A 558 -4.83 -20.88 1.17
N VAL A 559 -4.75 -20.12 2.25
CA VAL A 559 -5.33 -20.47 3.54
C VAL A 559 -6.57 -19.61 3.80
N ASP A 560 -7.70 -20.28 3.94
CA ASP A 560 -8.96 -19.68 4.39
C ASP A 560 -9.10 -19.83 5.91
N GLY A 561 -9.41 -18.74 6.59
CA GLY A 561 -9.79 -18.72 8.00
C GLY A 561 -11.23 -18.24 8.13
N THR A 562 -12.08 -19.08 8.70
CA THR A 562 -13.50 -18.77 8.90
C THR A 562 -13.86 -18.78 10.37
N ALA A 563 -14.84 -17.97 10.76
CA ALA A 563 -15.39 -17.96 12.12
C ALA A 563 -16.77 -17.29 12.14
N GLU A 564 -17.50 -17.46 13.24
CA GLU A 564 -18.75 -16.75 13.52
C GLU A 564 -18.53 -15.67 14.58
N SER A 565 -18.77 -14.42 14.22
CA SER A 565 -18.76 -13.28 15.13
C SER A 565 -20.17 -12.92 15.60
N PRO A 566 -20.34 -12.09 16.64
CA PRO A 566 -21.67 -11.61 17.05
C PRO A 566 -22.44 -10.88 15.96
N THR A 567 -21.75 -10.31 14.97
CA THR A 567 -22.34 -9.60 13.83
C THR A 567 -22.40 -10.46 12.56
N GLY A 568 -22.12 -11.77 12.66
CA GLY A 568 -22.28 -12.77 11.59
C GLY A 568 -20.97 -13.47 11.17
N PRO A 569 -20.99 -14.20 10.03
CA PRO A 569 -19.86 -14.99 9.57
C PRO A 569 -18.70 -14.13 9.05
N LEU A 570 -17.48 -14.61 9.28
CA LEU A 570 -16.22 -14.01 8.86
C LEU A 570 -15.46 -14.98 7.96
N ARG A 571 -14.83 -14.46 6.91
CA ARG A 571 -13.88 -15.20 6.07
C ARG A 571 -12.67 -14.34 5.73
N TYR A 572 -11.51 -14.76 6.20
CA TYR A 572 -10.22 -14.19 5.84
C TYR A 572 -9.49 -15.16 4.91
N SER A 573 -8.66 -14.63 4.00
CA SER A 573 -7.84 -15.44 3.11
C SER A 573 -6.43 -14.86 3.02
N ALA A 574 -5.43 -15.73 3.06
CA ALA A 574 -4.05 -15.39 2.77
C ALA A 574 -3.52 -16.33 1.68
N THR A 575 -2.84 -15.80 0.67
CA THR A 575 -2.25 -16.60 -0.40
C THR A 575 -0.75 -16.37 -0.41
N GLU A 576 0.00 -17.45 -0.25
CA GLU A 576 1.45 -17.47 -0.37
C GLU A 576 1.86 -18.21 -1.64
N ARG A 577 3.01 -17.87 -2.22
CA ARG A 577 3.55 -18.57 -3.41
C ARG A 577 4.74 -19.42 -3.02
N VAL A 578 4.80 -20.64 -3.55
CA VAL A 578 5.97 -21.52 -3.43
C VAL A 578 6.45 -21.96 -4.79
N SER A 579 7.75 -21.89 -5.01
CA SER A 579 8.38 -22.46 -6.20
C SER A 579 8.73 -23.91 -5.96
N THR A 580 8.44 -24.76 -6.94
CA THR A 580 9.02 -26.09 -6.98
C THR A 580 10.50 -26.01 -7.31
N VAL A 581 11.35 -26.74 -6.57
CA VAL A 581 12.80 -26.76 -6.79
C VAL A 581 13.27 -28.16 -7.17
N PRO A 582 14.41 -28.32 -7.86
CA PRO A 582 15.00 -29.63 -8.10
C PRO A 582 15.31 -30.36 -6.79
N ALA A 583 15.41 -31.69 -6.86
CA ALA A 583 15.89 -32.48 -5.72
C ALA A 583 17.33 -32.08 -5.35
N ALA A 584 17.65 -32.13 -4.07
CA ALA A 584 19.01 -31.91 -3.60
C ALA A 584 19.97 -32.99 -4.14
N PRO A 585 21.26 -32.67 -4.34
CA PRO A 585 22.25 -33.67 -4.73
C PRO A 585 22.38 -34.73 -3.62
N VAL A 586 22.40 -36.00 -4.02
CA VAL A 586 22.55 -37.16 -3.12
C VAL A 586 23.92 -37.83 -3.24
N ALA A 587 24.79 -37.28 -4.09
CA ALA A 587 26.16 -37.74 -4.32
C ALA A 587 27.00 -36.58 -4.88
N ASP A 588 28.32 -36.72 -4.80
CA ASP A 588 29.27 -35.82 -5.45
C ASP A 588 28.89 -35.60 -6.92
N SER A 589 28.70 -34.34 -7.30
CA SER A 589 28.15 -33.98 -8.60
C SER A 589 28.78 -32.70 -9.13
N TYR A 590 29.07 -32.66 -10.43
CA TYR A 590 29.31 -31.38 -11.10
C TYR A 590 27.99 -30.63 -11.21
N LEU A 591 28.03 -29.31 -11.04
CA LEU A 591 26.82 -28.49 -11.16
C LEU A 591 26.24 -28.53 -12.58
N SER A 592 27.05 -28.76 -13.60
CA SER A 592 26.58 -28.95 -14.97
C SER A 592 25.78 -30.24 -15.21
N ASP A 593 25.84 -31.21 -14.29
CA ASP A 593 25.03 -32.43 -14.30
C ASP A 593 23.74 -32.30 -13.49
N LEU A 594 23.60 -31.21 -12.72
CA LEU A 594 22.44 -30.96 -11.88
C LEU A 594 21.45 -30.01 -12.58
N GLU A 595 20.17 -30.20 -12.28
CA GLU A 595 19.16 -29.20 -12.61
C GLU A 595 19.29 -28.01 -11.65
N TRP A 596 19.22 -26.81 -12.20
CA TRP A 596 19.21 -25.57 -11.42
C TRP A 596 17.77 -25.13 -11.11
N VAL A 597 17.61 -24.33 -10.05
CA VAL A 597 16.35 -23.65 -9.72
C VAL A 597 16.05 -22.58 -10.76
N SER A 598 17.06 -21.78 -11.12
CA SER A 598 16.95 -20.72 -12.12
C SER A 598 18.33 -20.39 -12.70
N ALA A 599 18.34 -19.84 -13.90
CA ALA A 599 19.54 -19.34 -14.56
C ALA A 599 19.20 -18.07 -15.36
N THR A 600 19.96 -17.00 -15.13
CA THR A 600 19.91 -15.75 -15.89
C THR A 600 21.30 -15.44 -16.43
N ASN A 601 21.35 -14.78 -17.58
CA ASN A 601 22.59 -14.56 -18.29
C ASN A 601 22.50 -13.30 -19.16
N GLY A 602 23.58 -12.54 -19.24
CA GLY A 602 23.58 -11.24 -19.92
C GLY A 602 23.51 -11.35 -21.44
N TRP A 603 24.03 -12.44 -21.99
CA TRP A 603 23.98 -12.73 -23.41
C TRP A 603 23.92 -14.24 -23.67
N GLY A 604 22.86 -14.68 -24.36
CA GLY A 604 22.66 -16.08 -24.71
C GLY A 604 22.34 -16.93 -23.48
N PRO A 605 22.09 -18.24 -23.66
CA PRO A 605 21.81 -19.13 -22.54
C PRO A 605 23.07 -19.42 -21.71
N VAL A 606 22.87 -19.88 -20.47
CA VAL A 606 23.94 -20.54 -19.70
C VAL A 606 24.26 -21.87 -20.37
N GLU A 607 25.55 -22.15 -20.52
CA GLU A 607 26.05 -23.35 -21.21
C GLU A 607 26.54 -24.40 -20.21
N ARG A 608 26.18 -25.67 -20.45
CA ARG A 608 26.66 -26.81 -19.67
C ARG A 608 27.88 -27.42 -20.36
N ASP A 609 28.97 -27.55 -19.62
CA ASP A 609 30.25 -28.14 -20.04
C ASP A 609 30.92 -27.42 -21.23
N ARG A 610 30.50 -26.20 -21.51
CA ARG A 610 30.96 -25.34 -22.61
C ARG A 610 30.98 -23.88 -22.14
N SER A 611 31.80 -23.07 -22.78
CA SER A 611 31.78 -21.61 -22.68
C SER A 611 30.46 -21.05 -23.24
N ASN A 612 30.04 -19.85 -22.84
CA ASN A 612 28.87 -19.21 -23.43
C ASN A 612 29.11 -18.90 -24.93
N GLY A 613 28.25 -19.36 -25.84
CA GLY A 613 28.42 -19.15 -27.30
C GLY A 613 27.49 -18.12 -27.94
N ARG A 614 26.79 -17.32 -27.12
CA ARG A 614 25.98 -16.13 -27.45
C ARG A 614 24.56 -16.38 -27.96
N GLN A 615 24.29 -17.42 -28.75
CA GLN A 615 23.01 -17.54 -29.46
C GLN A 615 22.14 -18.69 -28.96
N ALA A 616 22.57 -19.92 -29.19
CA ALA A 616 21.78 -21.12 -28.98
C ALA A 616 22.48 -22.09 -28.04
N ALA A 617 21.71 -22.78 -27.20
CA ALA A 617 22.28 -23.77 -26.28
C ALA A 617 23.18 -24.78 -27.02
N GLY A 618 24.40 -24.95 -26.55
CA GLY A 618 25.41 -25.85 -27.09
C GLY A 618 26.29 -25.26 -28.21
N ASP A 619 26.16 -23.96 -28.54
CA ASP A 619 27.01 -23.28 -29.53
C ASP A 619 28.38 -22.86 -28.98
N GLY A 620 28.55 -22.97 -27.66
CA GLY A 620 29.80 -22.73 -26.95
C GLY A 620 30.98 -23.61 -27.34
N THR A 621 32.18 -23.03 -27.28
CA THR A 621 33.46 -23.76 -27.33
C THR A 621 33.73 -24.49 -26.01
N PRO A 622 34.71 -25.42 -25.94
CA PRO A 622 35.15 -25.97 -24.67
C PRO A 622 35.54 -24.86 -23.69
N ILE A 623 35.25 -25.04 -22.40
CA ILE A 623 35.66 -24.11 -21.35
C ILE A 623 37.19 -24.12 -21.29
N SER A 624 37.83 -22.95 -21.38
CA SER A 624 39.28 -22.87 -21.23
C SER A 624 39.77 -21.55 -20.65
N PHE A 625 40.89 -21.65 -19.93
CA PHE A 625 41.61 -20.51 -19.39
C PHE A 625 43.10 -20.61 -19.75
N GLY A 626 43.64 -19.59 -20.41
CA GLY A 626 45.06 -19.58 -20.81
C GLY A 626 45.45 -20.78 -21.69
N GLY A 627 44.52 -21.29 -22.49
CA GLY A 627 44.70 -22.45 -23.37
C GLY A 627 44.53 -23.82 -22.69
N VAL A 628 44.28 -23.87 -21.37
CA VAL A 628 43.97 -25.12 -20.67
C VAL A 628 42.46 -25.37 -20.72
N THR A 629 42.06 -26.51 -21.26
CA THR A 629 40.64 -26.88 -21.42
C THR A 629 40.11 -27.71 -20.25
N TYR A 630 38.84 -27.49 -19.91
CA TYR A 630 38.15 -28.19 -18.83
C TYR A 630 36.87 -28.83 -19.39
N ALA A 631 36.69 -30.12 -19.12
CA ALA A 631 35.58 -30.90 -19.67
C ALA A 631 34.25 -30.66 -18.94
N LYS A 632 34.28 -30.08 -17.73
CA LYS A 632 33.10 -29.86 -16.90
C LYS A 632 33.03 -28.43 -16.43
N GLY A 633 31.83 -27.86 -16.38
CA GLY A 633 31.61 -26.52 -15.83
C GLY A 633 30.40 -25.81 -16.42
N LEU A 634 30.26 -24.54 -16.10
CA LEU A 634 29.16 -23.68 -16.57
C LEU A 634 29.73 -22.46 -17.28
N GLY A 635 29.36 -22.24 -18.53
CA GLY A 635 29.71 -21.05 -19.31
C GLY A 635 28.64 -19.98 -19.19
N VAL A 636 29.03 -18.76 -18.83
CA VAL A 636 28.14 -17.62 -18.62
C VAL A 636 28.68 -16.34 -19.29
N HIS A 637 27.84 -15.32 -19.33
CA HIS A 637 28.16 -13.97 -19.77
C HIS A 637 27.61 -12.96 -18.78
N ALA A 638 28.43 -12.03 -18.30
CA ALA A 638 27.98 -11.04 -17.31
C ALA A 638 26.90 -10.08 -17.88
N PRO A 639 25.95 -9.61 -17.06
CA PRO A 639 25.64 -10.13 -15.71
C PRO A 639 24.97 -11.50 -15.78
N SER A 640 25.28 -12.41 -14.85
CA SER A 640 24.64 -13.73 -14.76
C SER A 640 24.42 -14.17 -13.32
N GLU A 641 23.40 -15.00 -13.12
CA GLU A 641 23.14 -15.71 -11.87
C GLU A 641 22.57 -17.10 -12.15
N ILE A 642 23.17 -18.13 -11.54
CA ILE A 642 22.66 -19.50 -11.54
C ILE A 642 22.40 -19.93 -10.10
N VAL A 643 21.21 -20.47 -9.83
CA VAL A 643 20.78 -20.88 -8.49
C VAL A 643 20.58 -22.39 -8.45
N TYR A 644 21.26 -23.07 -7.54
CA TYR A 644 21.11 -24.51 -7.30
C TYR A 644 20.47 -24.77 -5.94
N HIS A 645 19.62 -25.79 -5.89
CA HIS A 645 19.07 -26.29 -4.63
C HIS A 645 19.96 -27.40 -4.09
N LEU A 646 20.65 -27.11 -2.98
CA LEU A 646 21.51 -28.07 -2.28
C LEU A 646 20.77 -28.76 -1.12
N GLY A 647 19.66 -28.20 -0.64
CA GLY A 647 18.87 -28.78 0.44
C GLY A 647 19.60 -28.94 1.79
N GLY A 648 20.79 -28.33 1.95
CA GLY A 648 21.67 -28.55 3.10
C GLY A 648 22.45 -29.88 3.05
N ALA A 649 22.36 -30.64 1.96
CA ALA A 649 22.99 -31.96 1.82
C ALA A 649 24.48 -31.89 1.46
N ALA A 650 24.91 -30.82 0.80
CA ALA A 650 26.30 -30.68 0.38
C ALA A 650 27.20 -30.09 1.48
N ASP A 651 28.44 -30.56 1.54
CA ASP A 651 29.43 -30.08 2.51
C ASP A 651 30.40 -29.08 1.92
N ARG A 652 30.74 -29.24 0.64
CA ARG A 652 31.78 -28.45 -0.01
C ARG A 652 31.39 -28.08 -1.42
N PHE A 653 31.65 -26.83 -1.80
CA PHE A 653 31.57 -26.35 -3.18
C PHE A 653 32.97 -25.97 -3.67
N THR A 654 33.37 -26.48 -4.83
CA THR A 654 34.65 -26.14 -5.45
C THR A 654 34.48 -25.76 -6.91
N ALA A 655 35.22 -24.77 -7.41
CA ALA A 655 35.25 -24.38 -8.82
C ALA A 655 36.56 -23.65 -9.17
N LEU A 656 36.80 -23.44 -10.46
CA LEU A 656 37.71 -22.45 -11.03
C LEU A 656 36.88 -21.42 -11.78
N VAL A 657 36.96 -20.14 -11.43
CA VAL A 657 36.20 -19.07 -12.09
C VAL A 657 37.11 -18.05 -12.75
N GLY A 658 36.86 -17.75 -14.03
CA GLY A 658 37.71 -16.86 -14.80
C GLY A 658 37.09 -16.44 -16.13
N ILE A 659 37.72 -15.45 -16.78
CA ILE A 659 37.38 -15.06 -18.16
C ILE A 659 37.78 -16.20 -19.10
N ASP A 660 36.82 -16.67 -19.89
CA ASP A 660 36.97 -17.80 -20.79
C ASP A 660 37.67 -17.40 -22.10
N ASP A 661 38.48 -18.30 -22.67
CA ASP A 661 39.22 -18.07 -23.92
C ASP A 661 38.34 -18.16 -25.19
N PHE A 662 37.05 -17.85 -25.11
CA PHE A 662 36.10 -17.94 -26.22
C PHE A 662 36.59 -17.24 -27.50
N SER A 663 37.32 -16.12 -27.38
CA SER A 663 38.08 -15.51 -28.46
C SER A 663 39.23 -14.66 -27.91
N THR A 664 40.16 -14.27 -28.79
CA THR A 664 41.30 -13.41 -28.46
C THR A 664 40.89 -12.06 -27.84
N ASN A 665 39.69 -11.57 -28.17
CA ASN A 665 39.19 -10.31 -27.63
C ASN A 665 38.68 -10.45 -26.18
N GLN A 666 38.09 -11.59 -25.80
CA GLN A 666 37.75 -11.87 -24.38
C GLN A 666 39.00 -11.83 -23.51
N ALA A 667 40.05 -12.52 -23.91
CA ALA A 667 41.28 -12.59 -23.14
C ALA A 667 41.93 -11.20 -22.91
N ALA A 668 41.75 -10.27 -23.85
CA ALA A 668 42.35 -8.93 -23.80
C ALA A 668 41.45 -7.86 -23.17
N THR A 669 40.13 -8.00 -23.24
CA THR A 669 39.17 -6.91 -22.91
C THR A 669 38.19 -7.27 -21.79
N GLY A 670 37.79 -8.53 -21.68
CA GLY A 670 36.79 -8.97 -20.71
C GLY A 670 37.23 -8.72 -19.27
N ALA A 671 36.30 -8.24 -18.45
CA ALA A 671 36.58 -8.03 -17.04
C ALA A 671 35.33 -8.18 -16.18
N THR A 672 35.30 -9.25 -15.40
CA THR A 672 34.16 -9.60 -14.55
C THR A 672 34.54 -9.69 -13.08
N LYS A 673 33.53 -9.86 -12.23
CA LYS A 673 33.68 -10.17 -10.82
C LYS A 673 32.73 -11.30 -10.47
N ALA A 674 33.24 -12.39 -9.92
CA ALA A 674 32.44 -13.52 -9.51
C ALA A 674 32.17 -13.47 -8.00
N SER A 675 30.99 -13.92 -7.58
CA SER A 675 30.66 -14.17 -6.19
C SER A 675 29.83 -15.44 -6.03
N VAL A 676 29.97 -16.08 -4.87
CA VAL A 676 29.13 -17.22 -4.48
C VAL A 676 28.33 -16.80 -3.24
N ARG A 677 27.03 -17.07 -3.24
CA ARG A 677 26.15 -16.79 -2.10
C ARG A 677 25.42 -18.06 -1.65
N GLY A 678 25.31 -18.26 -0.34
CA GLY A 678 24.54 -19.34 0.27
C GLY A 678 23.39 -18.75 1.08
N ASP A 679 22.15 -19.10 0.74
CA ASP A 679 20.95 -18.59 1.41
C ASP A 679 20.95 -17.05 1.53
N GLY A 680 21.36 -16.37 0.44
CA GLY A 680 21.47 -14.91 0.36
C GLY A 680 22.74 -14.29 0.96
N LYS A 681 23.53 -15.05 1.73
CA LYS A 681 24.79 -14.57 2.33
C LYS A 681 25.96 -14.76 1.38
N VAL A 682 26.77 -13.73 1.16
CA VAL A 682 28.02 -13.85 0.37
C VAL A 682 29.01 -14.76 1.09
N LEU A 683 29.42 -15.83 0.42
CA LEU A 683 30.42 -16.79 0.89
C LEU A 683 31.79 -16.55 0.24
N PHE A 684 31.81 -16.03 -0.98
CA PHE A 684 33.02 -15.77 -1.74
C PHE A 684 32.88 -14.58 -2.69
N THR A 685 33.99 -13.91 -2.98
CA THR A 685 34.12 -12.92 -4.05
C THR A 685 35.53 -12.97 -4.64
N SER A 686 35.66 -13.02 -5.96
CA SER A 686 36.95 -13.23 -6.66
C SER A 686 37.85 -12.00 -6.76
N GLY A 687 37.32 -10.79 -6.51
CA GLY A 687 37.92 -9.57 -7.05
C GLY A 687 37.74 -9.50 -8.58
N LYS A 688 38.44 -8.57 -9.24
CA LYS A 688 38.37 -8.39 -10.70
C LYS A 688 39.08 -9.53 -11.41
N LEU A 689 38.35 -10.25 -12.26
CA LEU A 689 38.83 -11.30 -13.15
C LEU A 689 39.18 -10.70 -14.51
N THR A 690 40.28 -11.14 -15.11
CA THR A 690 40.70 -10.78 -16.47
C THR A 690 41.33 -12.00 -17.13
N GLY A 691 41.37 -12.05 -18.46
CA GLY A 691 42.02 -13.16 -19.18
C GLY A 691 43.49 -13.35 -18.78
N ALA A 692 44.24 -12.24 -18.62
CA ALA A 692 45.64 -12.28 -18.20
C ALA A 692 45.84 -12.70 -16.73
N GLY A 693 44.85 -12.49 -15.87
CA GLY A 693 44.91 -12.86 -14.46
C GLY A 693 44.71 -14.35 -14.20
N GLY A 694 44.18 -15.09 -15.19
CA GLY A 694 43.84 -16.49 -15.05
C GLY A 694 42.63 -16.74 -14.12
N PRO A 695 42.24 -18.02 -13.94
CA PRO A 695 41.10 -18.37 -13.12
C PRO A 695 41.45 -18.33 -11.62
N VAL A 696 40.46 -17.99 -10.80
CA VAL A 696 40.54 -18.02 -9.34
C VAL A 696 39.92 -19.32 -8.83
N GLN A 697 40.60 -19.98 -7.90
CA GLN A 697 40.08 -21.16 -7.23
C GLN A 697 39.06 -20.78 -6.15
N VAL A 698 37.92 -21.47 -6.18
CA VAL A 698 36.86 -21.37 -5.19
C VAL A 698 36.80 -22.69 -4.43
N ASP A 699 36.81 -22.60 -3.11
CA ASP A 699 36.74 -23.75 -2.22
C ASP A 699 36.04 -23.35 -0.92
N LEU A 700 34.78 -23.74 -0.78
CA LEU A 700 33.86 -23.24 0.25
C LEU A 700 33.22 -24.38 1.01
N ASP A 701 33.13 -24.23 2.33
CA ASP A 701 32.23 -24.99 3.18
C ASP A 701 30.80 -24.50 2.94
N VAL A 702 29.93 -25.41 2.52
CA VAL A 702 28.52 -25.12 2.22
C VAL A 702 27.58 -25.97 3.07
N ARG A 703 28.06 -26.52 4.20
CA ARG A 703 27.21 -27.28 5.12
C ARG A 703 26.02 -26.45 5.58
N GLY A 704 24.83 -27.04 5.44
CA GLY A 704 23.56 -26.41 5.79
C GLY A 704 23.06 -25.36 4.79
N VAL A 705 23.81 -25.03 3.74
CA VAL A 705 23.35 -24.14 2.67
C VAL A 705 22.24 -24.82 1.88
N LYS A 706 21.08 -24.17 1.75
CA LYS A 706 19.94 -24.72 0.99
C LYS A 706 19.95 -24.27 -0.46
N LEU A 707 20.24 -22.99 -0.72
CA LEU A 707 20.35 -22.42 -2.05
C LEU A 707 21.76 -21.88 -2.28
N LEU A 708 22.39 -22.31 -3.38
CA LEU A 708 23.70 -21.86 -3.82
C LEU A 708 23.57 -21.00 -5.07
N HIS A 709 24.02 -19.75 -4.98
CA HIS A 709 23.99 -18.78 -6.06
C HIS A 709 25.40 -18.59 -6.61
N LEU A 710 25.57 -18.76 -7.93
CA LEU A 710 26.78 -18.41 -8.67
C LEU A 710 26.50 -17.15 -9.48
N VAL A 711 27.15 -16.06 -9.10
CA VAL A 711 26.90 -14.73 -9.68
C VAL A 711 28.15 -14.22 -10.38
N VAL A 712 27.99 -13.68 -11.59
CA VAL A 712 29.05 -12.96 -12.31
C VAL A 712 28.54 -11.58 -12.70
N GLU A 713 29.25 -10.55 -12.27
CA GLU A 713 28.97 -9.14 -12.54
C GLU A 713 30.03 -8.56 -13.49
N ASP A 714 29.69 -7.50 -14.22
CA ASP A 714 30.66 -6.67 -14.94
C ASP A 714 31.56 -5.92 -13.95
N ALA A 715 32.84 -5.76 -14.29
CA ALA A 715 33.84 -5.09 -13.46
C ALA A 715 34.54 -3.91 -14.17
N ASN A 716 34.07 -3.46 -15.34
CA ASN A 716 34.65 -2.33 -16.05
C ASN A 716 33.64 -1.37 -16.71
N ALA A 717 32.34 -1.46 -16.39
CA ALA A 717 31.26 -0.68 -16.98
C ALA A 717 31.03 -1.00 -18.47
N SER A 718 31.39 -2.20 -18.91
CA SER A 718 31.23 -2.69 -20.28
C SER A 718 31.13 -4.22 -20.28
N THR A 719 29.96 -4.74 -20.63
CA THR A 719 29.75 -6.19 -20.76
C THR A 719 30.43 -6.80 -22.00
N ALA A 720 31.16 -6.01 -22.80
CA ALA A 720 31.82 -6.52 -23.99
C ALA A 720 32.89 -7.57 -23.63
N PHE A 721 32.70 -8.77 -24.16
CA PHE A 721 33.61 -9.90 -23.99
C PHE A 721 33.71 -10.44 -22.56
N ASP A 722 32.66 -10.29 -21.76
CA ASP A 722 32.55 -10.81 -20.39
C ASP A 722 32.13 -12.29 -20.33
N HIS A 723 32.60 -13.09 -21.28
CA HIS A 723 32.40 -14.54 -21.20
C HIS A 723 33.23 -15.06 -20.03
N THR A 724 32.54 -15.56 -19.01
CA THR A 724 33.13 -16.09 -17.79
C THR A 724 32.68 -17.52 -17.65
N SER A 725 33.56 -18.39 -17.17
CA SER A 725 33.22 -19.80 -16.95
C SER A 725 33.48 -20.18 -15.49
N TRP A 726 32.62 -21.04 -14.96
CA TRP A 726 32.81 -21.77 -13.70
C TRP A 726 33.28 -23.18 -14.06
N ALA A 727 34.56 -23.36 -14.34
CA ALA A 727 35.12 -24.68 -14.66
C ALA A 727 35.20 -25.56 -13.42
N LEU A 728 35.00 -26.87 -13.60
CA LEU A 728 35.01 -27.89 -12.56
C LEU A 728 34.09 -27.58 -11.37
N ALA A 729 33.07 -26.74 -11.56
CA ALA A 729 32.11 -26.39 -10.53
C ALA A 729 31.38 -27.64 -10.05
N ARG A 730 31.61 -28.01 -8.80
CA ARG A 730 31.07 -29.23 -8.20
C ARG A 730 30.73 -29.06 -6.73
N VAL A 731 29.83 -29.90 -6.26
CA VAL A 731 29.50 -30.06 -4.86
C VAL A 731 29.84 -31.47 -4.40
N THR A 732 30.25 -31.62 -3.14
CA THR A 732 30.43 -32.91 -2.48
C THR A 732 29.38 -33.12 -1.41
N VAL A 733 28.92 -34.36 -1.24
CA VAL A 733 27.86 -34.76 -0.30
C VAL A 733 28.41 -35.87 0.61
N LEU A 734 28.10 -35.82 1.90
CA LEU A 734 28.49 -36.83 2.90
C LEU A 734 27.87 -38.21 2.72
#